data_AF-A0A8S3ZM83-F1
#
_entry.id   AF-A0A8S3ZM83-F1
#
_cell.length_a   1.000
_cell.length_b   1.000
_cell.length_c   1.000
_cell.angle_alpha   90.00
_cell.angle_beta   90.00
_cell.angle_gamma   90.00
#
_symmetry.space_group_name_H-M   'P 1'
#
loop_
_entity.id
_entity.type
_entity.pdbx_description
1 polymer ?
#
loop_
_entity_poly.entity_id
_entity_poly.type
_entity_poly.pdbx_seq_one_letter_code
_entity_poly.pdbx_strand_id
1 'polypeptide(L)'
;MTSRSLNWRLFFLVALFSRSQSSNNCSGRKVLNGQEGFISDGPEMYKANSHCEWLIDAGSPNKTIHLTFESMSTECSFDFLFIYDGNSYNSRLIATLSGDSPPKEVTASSGHMLLYLFSDRNYLKMGFEARYKIFDCPGNCNERGDCKNHICHCKNGFSGDACEVKNCPSECNTHGECKFHSYKLQSCHCNPGYVGRACDLQVSGTEGLGQWYTVQTDKKRFPPRTSHTAVFADDCIWVFGGFDLNVVLDDLLRFCLSENLWESLAKPDHIATANKTVSWPAGRSGHAVDSYGDGFYIFGGILGDGLHSNELWFFNITSLSWTQCATESVIMPERLTGHTLTAADDYLYVIGGKNEDRIFLNVMYRISASHPDQWERVLAKGGNYPLKRLVGHTSVYYRHSRSLIVFGGYTQGSALFSDRSKDILSFNIDDLYWAYFHSEDWNKDSTPRHRAFHSVVVMGNYLVIYGGNTHDHSGLEICYSHEIFFYHLGCHVWLNHTYFTGNSSTGGMPSKGRFGHTAVAANGNIMFIIGGYSGQVLGDLLAYKFPSAIAGFEDNCPAVPVAGFSADHCEEYSNSHSRVCQEDPECIFCNQGRVDKGNQSCIHRTRSELCVSGDFHDSADRCPGICPVLHTCGACVSHGKGVEQAAELRPRRTYIQECSWCVKEAKCQTNSAPQGTCLSPVQTESGLQGWWGGLSANLTTLLQCQLEDLPAGLHLIKYRDPQNSSFPDEVSIIRKTQGTTGYTATKLIESAFIYSSKFLGYIHPLNTSAFNGENLTLFLGLKSARAVLNLSLDDSESLEETVIVMAEAPKFNSTQASRKSGLAVFPVVDRGHKYFIQLATEQSRPPPGPQTSPVEATITLGWNGGLHQSSKQHLITAEFLEPYSNGNCSSSYNCLACLSDTLCSWCE
;
A
#
# COMPACT_ATOMS: atom_id res chain seq x y z
N MET A 1 -44.26 59.48 18.90
CA MET A 1 -44.56 59.20 20.33
C MET A 1 -43.99 57.82 20.65
N THR A 2 -42.74 57.70 21.12
CA THR A 2 -42.28 57.81 22.54
C THR A 2 -42.98 56.78 23.43
N SER A 3 -42.28 55.84 24.05
CA SER A 3 -41.51 56.08 25.30
C SER A 3 -40.68 54.82 25.63
N ARG A 4 -39.33 54.89 25.55
CA ARG A 4 -38.37 55.00 26.68
C ARG A 4 -38.45 53.91 27.78
N SER A 5 -37.56 52.92 27.62
CA SER A 5 -36.42 52.54 28.50
C SER A 5 -36.53 52.57 30.04
N LEU A 6 -36.02 51.46 30.61
CA LEU A 6 -35.08 51.29 31.74
C LEU A 6 -35.59 50.55 33.00
N ASN A 7 -34.96 49.37 33.20
CA ASN A 7 -34.53 48.71 34.44
C ASN A 7 -35.52 48.45 35.59
N TRP A 8 -35.67 47.17 35.96
CA TRP A 8 -35.38 46.68 37.32
C TRP A 8 -35.08 45.17 37.32
N ARG A 9 -34.17 44.79 38.23
CA ARG A 9 -33.60 43.45 38.46
C ARG A 9 -34.64 42.48 39.03
N LEU A 10 -34.52 41.18 38.71
CA LEU A 10 -34.82 40.13 39.70
C LEU A 10 -33.90 38.90 39.49
N PHE A 11 -33.59 38.29 40.63
CA PHE A 11 -32.59 37.27 40.89
C PHE A 11 -32.82 35.94 40.18
N PHE A 12 -31.74 35.29 39.70
CA PHE A 12 -31.66 33.84 39.56
C PHE A 12 -30.34 33.35 40.17
N LEU A 13 -30.46 32.62 41.28
CA LEU A 13 -29.38 31.84 41.89
C LEU A 13 -29.08 30.64 40.99
N VAL A 14 -27.97 30.70 40.25
CA VAL A 14 -27.33 29.53 39.65
C VAL A 14 -26.36 28.97 40.69
N ALA A 15 -26.63 27.76 41.17
CA ALA A 15 -25.68 27.01 41.97
C ALA A 15 -24.45 26.68 41.10
N LEU A 16 -23.39 27.47 41.25
CA LEU A 16 -22.06 27.14 40.76
C LEU A 16 -21.56 25.95 41.56
N PHE A 17 -21.66 24.74 41.01
CA PHE A 17 -20.76 23.66 41.40
C PHE A 17 -19.36 24.06 40.95
N SER A 18 -18.54 24.52 41.89
CA SER A 18 -17.11 24.69 41.72
C SER A 18 -16.50 23.32 41.39
N ARG A 19 -16.15 23.12 40.12
CA ARG A 19 -15.28 22.02 39.67
C ARG A 19 -13.96 22.22 40.43
N SER A 20 -13.68 21.40 41.44
CA SER A 20 -12.39 21.45 42.14
C SER A 20 -11.31 21.02 41.15
N GLN A 21 -10.67 21.98 40.49
CA GLN A 21 -9.44 21.75 39.74
C GLN A 21 -8.33 21.46 40.75
N SER A 22 -8.14 20.19 41.12
CA SER A 22 -6.81 19.75 41.54
C SER A 22 -5.90 19.95 40.35
N SER A 23 -4.75 20.60 40.53
CA SER A 23 -3.72 20.74 39.50
C SER A 23 -3.36 19.36 38.93
N ASN A 24 -3.98 18.96 37.81
CA ASN A 24 -3.67 17.76 37.06
C ASN A 24 -2.40 18.03 36.24
N ASN A 25 -1.29 18.27 36.92
CA ASN A 25 0.02 18.23 36.28
C ASN A 25 0.41 16.76 36.18
N CYS A 26 0.71 16.31 34.97
CA CYS A 26 1.23 14.99 34.62
C CYS A 26 2.62 14.80 35.30
N SER A 27 2.64 14.38 36.57
CA SER A 27 3.88 14.14 37.32
C SER A 27 3.71 13.06 38.39
N GLY A 28 4.46 11.96 38.25
CA GLY A 28 4.44 10.83 39.17
C GLY A 28 3.19 9.95 39.04
N ARG A 29 3.08 8.94 39.93
CA ARG A 29 1.95 8.02 39.98
C ARG A 29 0.79 8.59 40.79
N LYS A 30 -0.39 8.71 40.18
CA LYS A 30 -1.65 9.08 40.85
C LYS A 30 -2.49 7.82 41.13
N VAL A 31 -2.85 7.61 42.39
CA VAL A 31 -3.71 6.48 42.80
C VAL A 31 -5.16 6.95 42.95
N LEU A 32 -6.09 6.19 42.39
CA LEU A 32 -7.52 6.52 42.29
C LEU A 32 -8.37 5.38 42.87
N ASN A 33 -9.08 5.67 43.96
CA ASN A 33 -9.85 4.67 44.71
C ASN A 33 -11.36 4.97 44.70
N GLY A 34 -11.80 5.97 43.93
CA GLY A 34 -13.21 6.33 43.83
C GLY A 34 -14.00 5.32 43.01
N GLN A 35 -15.32 5.23 43.22
CA GLN A 35 -16.18 4.34 42.41
C GLN A 35 -16.24 4.78 40.93
N GLU A 36 -16.06 6.07 40.66
CA GLU A 36 -15.91 6.65 39.32
C GLU A 36 -15.00 7.88 39.38
N GLY A 37 -14.45 8.27 38.24
CA GLY A 37 -13.67 9.51 38.14
C GLY A 37 -13.12 9.76 36.73
N PHE A 38 -12.35 10.85 36.62
CA PHE A 38 -11.74 11.29 35.36
C PHE A 38 -10.22 11.18 35.41
N ILE A 39 -9.65 10.84 34.27
CA ILE A 39 -8.21 10.75 34.03
C ILE A 39 -7.90 11.59 32.79
N SER A 40 -6.93 12.47 32.92
CA SER A 40 -6.44 13.32 31.83
C SER A 40 -5.02 13.76 32.15
N ASP A 41 -4.22 13.96 31.11
CA ASP A 41 -2.88 14.53 31.14
C ASP A 41 -2.85 16.05 31.38
N GLY A 42 -3.99 16.73 31.21
CA GLY A 42 -4.14 18.15 31.48
C GLY A 42 -5.10 18.85 30.51
N PRO A 43 -5.42 20.14 30.75
CA PRO A 43 -6.25 20.94 29.85
C PRO A 43 -5.48 21.54 28.66
N GLU A 44 -4.15 21.48 28.69
CA GLU A 44 -3.24 21.95 27.65
C GLU A 44 -2.63 20.74 26.92
N MET A 45 -1.84 20.98 25.87
CA MET A 45 -1.08 19.90 25.23
C MET A 45 -0.17 19.19 26.24
N TYR A 46 -0.09 17.86 26.18
CA TYR A 46 0.82 17.10 27.05
C TYR A 46 2.27 17.55 26.85
N LYS A 47 3.12 17.36 27.86
CA LYS A 47 4.52 17.76 27.80
C LYS A 47 5.36 16.73 27.05
N ALA A 48 6.43 17.18 26.40
CA ALA A 48 7.44 16.31 25.81
C ALA A 48 8.17 15.49 26.90
N ASN A 49 8.56 14.25 26.58
CA ASN A 49 9.22 13.29 27.47
C ASN A 49 8.43 13.04 28.77
N SER A 50 7.10 13.00 28.67
CA SER A 50 6.24 12.75 29.82
C SER A 50 6.15 11.26 30.12
N HIS A 51 6.21 10.96 31.41
CA HIS A 51 6.01 9.63 31.97
C HIS A 51 4.98 9.76 33.08
N CYS A 52 3.72 9.48 32.77
CA CYS A 52 2.62 9.71 33.71
C CYS A 52 1.86 8.43 33.97
N GLU A 53 1.54 8.22 35.23
CA GLU A 53 0.94 6.97 35.70
C GLU A 53 -0.34 7.24 36.49
N TRP A 54 -1.37 6.46 36.18
CA TRP A 54 -2.59 6.41 36.97
C TRP A 54 -2.89 4.97 37.34
N LEU A 55 -3.00 4.70 38.63
CA LEU A 55 -3.42 3.40 39.15
C LEU A 55 -4.83 3.53 39.70
N ILE A 56 -5.78 2.85 39.08
CA ILE A 56 -7.13 2.68 39.61
C ILE A 56 -7.15 1.43 40.47
N ASP A 57 -7.54 1.56 41.73
CA ASP A 57 -7.67 0.46 42.70
C ASP A 57 -9.16 0.33 43.10
N ALA A 58 -9.76 -0.81 42.74
CA ALA A 58 -11.16 -1.11 43.04
C ALA A 58 -11.39 -1.60 44.48
N GLY A 59 -10.31 -1.77 45.27
CA GLY A 59 -10.32 -2.25 46.64
C GLY A 59 -10.63 -3.74 46.78
N SER A 60 -10.83 -4.46 45.67
CA SER A 60 -11.09 -5.91 45.64
C SER A 60 -10.76 -6.51 44.27
N PRO A 61 -10.13 -7.69 44.21
CA PRO A 61 -9.75 -8.34 42.95
C PRO A 61 -10.94 -8.85 42.12
N ASN A 62 -12.15 -8.92 42.70
CA ASN A 62 -13.35 -9.42 42.00
C ASN A 62 -14.15 -8.31 41.31
N LYS A 63 -13.71 -7.05 41.39
CA LYS A 63 -14.37 -5.92 40.74
C LYS A 63 -13.76 -5.66 39.37
N THR A 64 -14.56 -5.13 38.46
CA THR A 64 -14.10 -4.75 37.11
C THR A 64 -14.03 -3.24 36.96
N ILE A 65 -13.01 -2.76 36.25
CA ILE A 65 -12.79 -1.34 35.98
C ILE A 65 -13.02 -1.10 34.49
N HIS A 66 -13.92 -0.17 34.17
CA HIS A 66 -14.26 0.21 32.80
C HIS A 66 -13.71 1.59 32.51
N LEU A 67 -12.98 1.73 31.41
CA LEU A 67 -12.38 2.99 30.97
C LEU A 67 -12.95 3.38 29.60
N THR A 68 -13.61 4.53 29.54
CA THR A 68 -14.18 5.11 28.32
C THR A 68 -13.49 6.43 27.99
N PHE A 69 -13.19 6.67 26.72
CA PHE A 69 -12.54 7.90 26.26
C PHE A 69 -13.57 8.90 25.75
N GLU A 70 -13.50 10.13 26.27
CA GLU A 70 -14.27 11.26 25.77
C GLU A 70 -13.53 11.93 24.60
N SER A 71 -12.19 11.97 24.67
CA SER A 71 -11.34 12.42 23.58
C SER A 71 -9.96 11.75 23.63
N MET A 72 -9.31 11.66 22.47
CA MET A 72 -7.94 11.20 22.34
C MET A 72 -7.27 11.91 21.16
N SER A 73 -6.07 12.42 21.38
CA SER A 73 -5.25 13.11 20.39
C SER A 73 -3.79 13.03 20.84
N THR A 74 -3.09 12.02 20.34
CA THR A 74 -1.67 11.74 20.61
C THR A 74 -0.93 11.60 19.30
N GLU A 75 0.38 11.85 19.27
CA GLU A 75 1.19 11.58 18.05
C GLU A 75 1.15 10.09 17.73
N CYS A 76 0.60 9.77 16.55
CA CYS A 76 0.37 8.41 16.15
C CYS A 76 1.69 7.64 15.98
N SER A 77 1.83 6.48 16.62
CA SER A 77 3.01 5.59 16.55
C SER A 77 4.25 6.07 17.32
N PHE A 78 4.20 7.22 18.01
CA PHE A 78 5.32 7.77 18.79
C PHE A 78 4.93 7.97 20.26
N ASP A 79 3.71 8.45 20.48
CA ASP A 79 3.14 8.64 21.81
C ASP A 79 2.08 7.59 22.09
N PHE A 80 2.15 7.00 23.28
CA PHE A 80 1.36 5.83 23.63
C PHE A 80 0.78 5.92 25.03
N LEU A 81 -0.50 5.55 25.14
CA LEU A 81 -1.14 5.23 26.40
C LEU A 81 -1.25 3.71 26.55
N PHE A 82 -0.40 3.15 27.42
CA PHE A 82 -0.41 1.73 27.78
C PHE A 82 -1.42 1.50 28.90
N ILE A 83 -2.22 0.43 28.79
CA ILE A 83 -3.21 0.05 29.81
C ILE A 83 -2.99 -1.41 30.19
N TYR A 84 -2.78 -1.64 31.48
CA TYR A 84 -2.55 -2.95 32.06
C TYR A 84 -3.72 -3.37 32.96
N ASP A 85 -4.12 -4.63 32.87
CA ASP A 85 -5.03 -5.29 33.82
C ASP A 85 -4.21 -5.76 35.04
N GLY A 86 -4.00 -4.83 35.97
CA GLY A 86 -3.22 -5.04 37.19
C GLY A 86 -2.57 -3.76 37.70
N ASN A 87 -1.66 -3.89 38.67
CA ASN A 87 -1.07 -2.76 39.39
C ASN A 87 0.41 -2.48 39.01
N SER A 88 0.95 -3.17 38.00
CA SER A 88 2.36 -3.06 37.58
C SER A 88 2.53 -3.25 36.07
N TYR A 89 3.73 -2.93 35.57
CA TYR A 89 4.11 -3.18 34.17
C TYR A 89 4.27 -4.66 33.80
N ASN A 90 4.40 -5.53 34.81
CA ASN A 90 4.43 -6.98 34.61
C ASN A 90 3.02 -7.59 34.56
N SER A 91 1.99 -6.79 34.80
CA SER A 91 0.60 -7.20 34.66
C SER A 91 0.23 -7.32 33.17
N ARG A 92 -0.89 -7.97 32.89
CA ARG A 92 -1.31 -8.22 31.51
C ARG A 92 -1.57 -6.91 30.77
N LEU A 93 -0.88 -6.66 29.67
CA LEU A 93 -1.13 -5.52 28.80
C LEU A 93 -2.42 -5.79 28.00
N ILE A 94 -3.39 -4.88 28.08
CA ILE A 94 -4.71 -5.04 27.45
C ILE A 94 -5.00 -4.00 26.36
N ALA A 95 -4.29 -2.87 26.34
CA ALA A 95 -4.38 -1.88 25.27
C ALA A 95 -3.11 -1.03 25.16
N THR A 96 -2.83 -0.59 23.93
CA THR A 96 -1.74 0.31 23.55
C THR A 96 -2.28 1.36 22.60
N LEU A 97 -2.72 2.49 23.14
CA LEU A 97 -3.51 3.46 22.40
C LEU A 97 -2.63 4.58 21.86
N SER A 98 -2.92 5.05 20.64
CA SER A 98 -2.19 6.12 19.96
C SER A 98 -3.06 6.71 18.84
N GLY A 99 -2.77 7.95 18.42
CA GLY A 99 -3.49 8.70 17.37
C GLY A 99 -4.64 9.57 17.89
N ASP A 100 -5.56 9.93 16.99
CA ASP A 100 -6.67 10.86 17.22
C ASP A 100 -8.07 10.22 17.30
N SER A 101 -8.12 8.89 17.24
CA SER A 101 -9.37 8.13 17.19
C SER A 101 -9.68 7.50 18.56
N PRO A 102 -10.73 7.94 19.27
CA PRO A 102 -11.10 7.35 20.56
C PRO A 102 -11.36 5.84 20.45
N PRO A 103 -10.72 5.01 21.31
CA PRO A 103 -10.85 3.56 21.22
C PRO A 103 -12.20 3.05 21.76
N LYS A 104 -12.44 1.74 21.64
CA LYS A 104 -13.51 1.11 22.43
C LYS A 104 -13.20 1.24 23.91
N GLU A 105 -14.25 1.17 24.73
CA GLU A 105 -14.12 0.90 26.16
C GLU A 105 -13.12 -0.24 26.42
N VAL A 106 -12.23 0.00 27.39
CA VAL A 106 -11.23 -0.94 27.87
C VAL A 106 -11.66 -1.43 29.25
N THR A 107 -11.64 -2.73 29.47
CA THR A 107 -12.08 -3.34 30.73
C THR A 107 -10.93 -4.11 31.37
N ALA A 108 -10.65 -3.81 32.65
CA ALA A 108 -9.75 -4.58 33.49
C ALA A 108 -10.56 -5.41 34.50
N SER A 109 -10.08 -6.63 34.79
CA SER A 109 -10.80 -7.64 35.57
C SER A 109 -10.07 -8.08 36.84
N SER A 110 -8.83 -7.63 37.05
CA SER A 110 -8.00 -7.94 38.23
C SER A 110 -8.31 -7.10 39.47
N GLY A 111 -9.32 -6.22 39.41
CA GLY A 111 -9.57 -5.18 40.41
C GLY A 111 -8.58 -4.00 40.38
N HIS A 112 -7.60 -4.01 39.48
CA HIS A 112 -6.64 -2.92 39.30
C HIS A 112 -6.50 -2.57 37.81
N MET A 113 -6.26 -1.29 37.52
CA MET A 113 -5.95 -0.84 36.16
C MET A 113 -4.84 0.20 36.22
N LEU A 114 -3.69 -0.11 35.62
CA LEU A 114 -2.57 0.82 35.49
C LEU A 114 -2.57 1.42 34.09
N LEU A 115 -2.62 2.75 34.03
CA LEU A 115 -2.46 3.53 32.81
C LEU A 115 -1.08 4.18 32.84
N TYR A 116 -0.37 4.13 31.72
CA TYR A 116 0.94 4.75 31.57
C TYR A 116 1.00 5.52 30.25
N LEU A 117 1.09 6.84 30.33
CA LEU A 117 1.34 7.71 29.18
C LEU A 117 2.84 7.87 29.01
N PHE A 118 3.31 7.55 27.80
CA PHE A 118 4.64 7.84 27.30
C PHE A 118 4.54 8.84 26.16
N SER A 119 5.29 9.94 26.23
CA SER A 119 5.51 10.84 25.09
C SER A 119 6.98 11.02 24.75
N ASP A 120 7.26 11.23 23.48
CA ASP A 120 8.60 11.48 22.95
C ASP A 120 9.00 12.97 23.06
N ARG A 121 10.04 13.41 22.33
CA ARG A 121 10.56 14.78 22.40
C ARG A 121 9.76 15.82 21.59
N ASN A 122 8.90 15.42 20.65
CA ASN A 122 8.35 16.30 19.62
C ASN A 122 6.81 16.19 19.49
N TYR A 123 6.24 16.95 18.55
CA TYR A 123 4.85 16.88 18.05
C TYR A 123 3.74 16.68 19.10
N LEU A 124 3.72 17.54 20.11
CA LEU A 124 2.70 17.54 21.17
C LEU A 124 1.29 17.80 20.60
N LYS A 125 0.31 17.03 21.09
CA LYS A 125 -1.11 17.14 20.74
C LYS A 125 -1.95 17.38 22.00
N MET A 126 -3.28 17.37 21.86
CA MET A 126 -4.22 17.72 22.94
C MET A 126 -4.34 16.66 24.05
N GLY A 127 -3.70 15.50 23.93
CA GLY A 127 -3.70 14.47 24.97
C GLY A 127 -4.97 13.63 24.96
N PHE A 128 -5.45 13.23 26.13
CA PHE A 128 -6.67 12.45 26.26
C PHE A 128 -7.50 12.86 27.48
N GLU A 129 -8.80 12.62 27.37
CA GLU A 129 -9.73 12.67 28.50
C GLU A 129 -10.48 11.35 28.56
N ALA A 130 -10.36 10.65 29.69
CA ALA A 130 -11.00 9.38 29.94
C ALA A 130 -11.76 9.39 31.26
N ARG A 131 -12.82 8.60 31.32
CA ARG A 131 -13.63 8.36 32.50
C ARG A 131 -13.51 6.90 32.89
N TYR A 132 -13.29 6.64 34.17
CA TYR A 132 -13.34 5.29 34.71
C TYR A 132 -14.57 5.09 35.60
N LYS A 133 -15.08 3.86 35.60
CA LYS A 133 -16.12 3.38 36.51
C LYS A 133 -15.77 1.99 37.04
N ILE A 134 -16.04 1.77 38.30
CA ILE A 134 -15.82 0.50 38.98
C ILE A 134 -17.18 -0.19 39.14
N PHE A 135 -17.21 -1.49 38.87
CA PHE A 135 -18.41 -2.31 39.03
C PHE A 135 -18.10 -3.57 39.83
N ASP A 136 -19.10 -4.03 40.58
CA ASP A 136 -18.99 -5.27 41.37
C ASP A 136 -19.07 -6.53 40.50
N CYS A 137 -19.59 -6.43 39.29
CA CYS A 137 -19.62 -7.52 38.30
C CYS A 137 -19.13 -7.04 36.94
N PRO A 138 -18.63 -7.96 36.08
CA PRO A 138 -18.21 -7.64 34.72
C PRO A 138 -19.27 -6.84 33.95
N GLY A 139 -18.90 -5.67 33.43
CA GLY A 139 -19.80 -4.83 32.64
C GLY A 139 -21.07 -4.37 33.35
N ASN A 140 -21.14 -4.48 34.68
CA ASN A 140 -22.40 -4.35 35.42
C ASN A 140 -23.54 -5.19 34.80
N CYS A 141 -23.17 -6.37 34.26
CA CYS A 141 -24.05 -7.25 33.52
C CYS A 141 -24.76 -6.60 32.31
N ASN A 142 -24.19 -5.54 31.73
CA ASN A 142 -24.70 -4.76 30.60
C ASN A 142 -26.19 -4.36 30.75
N GLU A 143 -26.67 -4.20 31.99
CA GLU A 143 -28.10 -3.99 32.33
C GLU A 143 -29.04 -5.13 31.87
N ARG A 144 -28.46 -6.24 31.42
CA ARG A 144 -29.08 -7.43 30.85
C ARG A 144 -28.97 -8.64 31.77
N GLY A 145 -28.63 -8.45 33.03
CA GLY A 145 -28.53 -9.50 34.04
C GLY A 145 -28.49 -8.92 35.45
N ASP A 146 -28.50 -9.81 36.43
CA ASP A 146 -28.36 -9.48 37.84
C ASP A 146 -26.97 -9.86 38.34
N CYS A 147 -26.30 -8.93 39.01
CA CYS A 147 -25.02 -9.17 39.67
C CYS A 147 -25.23 -9.88 41.01
N LYS A 148 -24.72 -11.10 41.16
CA LYS A 148 -24.73 -11.83 42.45
C LYS A 148 -23.37 -12.46 42.68
N ASN A 149 -22.76 -12.18 43.84
CA ASN A 149 -21.43 -12.70 44.21
C ASN A 149 -20.38 -12.50 43.10
N HIS A 150 -20.33 -11.31 42.50
CA HIS A 150 -19.40 -10.95 41.41
C HIS A 150 -19.61 -11.70 40.08
N ILE A 151 -20.72 -12.45 39.93
CA ILE A 151 -21.07 -13.18 38.72
C ILE A 151 -22.36 -12.59 38.13
N CYS A 152 -22.37 -12.39 36.80
CA CYS A 152 -23.57 -11.96 36.10
C CYS A 152 -24.50 -13.12 35.79
N HIS A 153 -25.73 -13.02 36.29
CA HIS A 153 -26.82 -13.91 35.94
C HIS A 153 -27.65 -13.27 34.83
N CYS A 154 -27.38 -13.67 33.59
CA CYS A 154 -28.01 -13.06 32.42
C CYS A 154 -29.52 -13.34 32.34
N LYS A 155 -30.26 -12.31 31.92
CA LYS A 155 -31.66 -12.43 31.51
C LYS A 155 -31.75 -13.35 30.29
N ASN A 156 -32.92 -13.96 30.11
CA ASN A 156 -33.19 -14.81 28.95
C ASN A 156 -32.87 -14.09 27.64
N GLY A 157 -32.20 -14.79 26.71
CA GLY A 157 -31.75 -14.22 25.43
C GLY A 157 -30.39 -13.52 25.49
N PHE A 158 -29.72 -13.50 26.63
CA PHE A 158 -28.35 -12.96 26.76
C PHE A 158 -27.40 -13.97 27.41
N SER A 159 -26.13 -13.86 27.07
CA SER A 159 -25.04 -14.68 27.59
C SER A 159 -23.71 -13.90 27.57
N GLY A 160 -22.62 -14.55 27.96
CA GLY A 160 -21.32 -13.91 28.22
C GLY A 160 -21.11 -13.63 29.70
N ASP A 161 -19.87 -13.32 30.09
CA ASP A 161 -19.51 -13.11 31.49
C ASP A 161 -20.10 -11.80 32.03
N ALA A 162 -20.41 -10.86 31.14
CA ALA A 162 -21.06 -9.59 31.42
C ALA A 162 -22.46 -9.48 30.78
N CYS A 163 -23.04 -10.57 30.25
CA CYS A 163 -24.31 -10.55 29.51
C CYS A 163 -24.30 -9.66 28.24
N GLU A 164 -23.13 -9.51 27.63
CA GLU A 164 -22.87 -8.70 26.44
C GLU A 164 -23.29 -9.37 25.13
N VAL A 165 -23.45 -10.70 25.14
CA VAL A 165 -23.82 -11.48 23.95
C VAL A 165 -25.33 -11.59 23.86
N LYS A 166 -25.93 -11.00 22.82
CA LYS A 166 -27.31 -11.30 22.44
C LYS A 166 -27.36 -12.70 21.81
N ASN A 167 -28.13 -13.60 22.40
CA ASN A 167 -28.39 -14.92 21.85
C ASN A 167 -29.26 -14.76 20.60
N CYS A 168 -28.94 -15.50 19.55
CA CYS A 168 -29.70 -15.57 18.29
C CYS A 168 -30.20 -14.21 17.77
N PRO A 169 -29.30 -13.29 17.37
CA PRO A 169 -29.67 -11.99 16.84
C PRO A 169 -30.65 -12.11 15.66
N SER A 170 -31.63 -11.21 15.61
CA SER A 170 -32.67 -11.15 14.58
C SER A 170 -33.39 -12.47 14.32
N GLU A 171 -33.52 -13.33 15.34
CA GLU A 171 -34.14 -14.65 15.20
C GLU A 171 -33.50 -15.48 14.07
N CYS A 172 -32.18 -15.37 13.94
CA CYS A 172 -31.39 -16.02 12.89
C CYS A 172 -31.84 -15.65 11.46
N ASN A 173 -32.44 -14.46 11.29
CA ASN A 173 -33.00 -13.92 10.04
C ASN A 173 -33.90 -14.92 9.30
N THR A 174 -34.57 -15.85 10.00
CA THR A 174 -35.33 -16.98 9.42
C THR A 174 -34.51 -17.96 8.57
N HIS A 175 -33.19 -17.77 8.50
CA HIS A 175 -32.23 -18.61 7.78
C HIS A 175 -31.50 -19.59 8.71
N GLY A 176 -32.07 -19.88 9.88
CA GLY A 176 -31.52 -20.82 10.83
C GLY A 176 -32.42 -21.03 12.05
N GLU A 177 -31.98 -21.92 12.93
CA GLU A 177 -32.68 -22.27 14.16
C GLU A 177 -31.84 -21.88 15.38
N CYS A 178 -32.48 -21.28 16.39
CA CYS A 178 -31.81 -20.94 17.64
C CYS A 178 -31.67 -22.20 18.52
N LYS A 179 -30.45 -22.75 18.62
CA LYS A 179 -30.16 -24.01 19.33
C LYS A 179 -29.24 -23.79 20.53
N PHE A 180 -29.35 -24.67 21.54
CA PHE A 180 -28.43 -24.72 22.67
C PHE A 180 -27.17 -25.53 22.31
N HIS A 181 -25.99 -24.94 22.49
CA HIS A 181 -24.70 -25.61 22.26
C HIS A 181 -24.08 -26.18 23.55
N SER A 182 -24.38 -25.58 24.69
CA SER A 182 -23.92 -25.97 26.03
C SER A 182 -24.93 -25.49 27.08
N TYR A 183 -24.74 -25.83 28.36
CA TYR A 183 -25.75 -25.69 29.43
C TYR A 183 -26.33 -24.26 29.65
N LYS A 184 -25.83 -23.22 28.97
CA LYS A 184 -26.31 -21.82 29.07
C LYS A 184 -26.19 -20.95 27.81
N LEU A 185 -25.75 -21.49 26.65
CA LEU A 185 -25.53 -20.68 25.44
C LEU A 185 -26.44 -21.10 24.29
N GLN A 186 -27.30 -20.18 23.84
CA GLN A 186 -28.07 -20.31 22.60
C GLN A 186 -27.39 -19.55 21.46
N SER A 187 -27.20 -20.20 20.32
CA SER A 187 -26.64 -19.60 19.11
C SER A 187 -27.43 -20.03 17.87
N CYS A 188 -27.35 -19.23 16.82
CA CYS A 188 -27.95 -19.58 15.54
C CYS A 188 -27.21 -20.74 14.90
N HIS A 189 -27.94 -21.81 14.59
CA HIS A 189 -27.51 -22.88 13.72
C HIS A 189 -28.10 -22.59 12.34
N CYS A 190 -27.25 -22.19 11.40
CA CYS A 190 -27.69 -21.70 10.11
C CYS A 190 -28.09 -22.83 9.18
N ASN A 191 -29.04 -22.54 8.29
CA ASN A 191 -29.38 -23.40 7.18
C ASN A 191 -28.19 -23.47 6.20
N PRO A 192 -28.04 -24.56 5.44
CA PRO A 192 -26.99 -24.67 4.43
C PRO A 192 -26.95 -23.46 3.49
N GLY A 193 -25.75 -22.91 3.27
CA GLY A 193 -25.53 -21.72 2.45
C GLY A 193 -25.63 -20.38 3.19
N TYR A 194 -25.93 -20.38 4.50
CA TYR A 194 -25.93 -19.18 5.34
C TYR A 194 -24.92 -19.28 6.48
N VAL A 195 -24.24 -18.18 6.77
CA VAL A 195 -23.18 -18.08 7.78
C VAL A 195 -23.37 -16.80 8.59
N GLY A 196 -22.72 -16.76 9.76
CA GLY A 196 -22.69 -15.60 10.63
C GLY A 196 -23.56 -15.76 11.85
N ARG A 197 -23.36 -14.86 12.82
CA ARG A 197 -24.03 -14.90 14.11
C ARG A 197 -25.56 -14.86 13.99
N ALA A 198 -26.06 -14.21 12.96
CA ALA A 198 -27.47 -14.04 12.67
C ALA A 198 -27.93 -14.82 11.42
N CYS A 199 -27.08 -15.66 10.82
CA CYS A 199 -27.35 -16.32 9.54
C CYS A 199 -27.74 -15.35 8.41
N ASP A 200 -27.10 -14.18 8.40
CA ASP A 200 -27.36 -13.07 7.48
C ASP A 200 -26.46 -13.09 6.24
N LEU A 201 -25.30 -13.74 6.31
CA LEU A 201 -24.40 -13.86 5.17
C LEU A 201 -24.77 -15.09 4.35
N GLN A 202 -25.38 -14.87 3.19
CA GLN A 202 -25.55 -15.91 2.19
C GLN A 202 -24.21 -16.17 1.48
N VAL A 203 -23.67 -17.37 1.61
CA VAL A 203 -22.36 -17.77 1.06
C VAL A 203 -22.44 -17.87 -0.47
N SER A 204 -23.47 -18.54 -0.98
CA SER A 204 -23.72 -18.72 -2.42
C SER A 204 -24.95 -17.93 -2.86
N GLY A 205 -24.79 -16.98 -3.78
CA GLY A 205 -25.91 -16.22 -4.36
C GLY A 205 -25.68 -14.71 -4.39
N THR A 206 -26.66 -13.97 -4.91
CA THR A 206 -26.63 -12.50 -5.13
C THR A 206 -27.24 -11.69 -3.99
N GLU A 207 -27.73 -12.32 -2.92
CA GLU A 207 -28.31 -11.56 -1.80
C GLU A 207 -27.20 -10.85 -1.02
N GLY A 208 -27.38 -9.55 -0.78
CA GLY A 208 -26.49 -8.78 0.09
C GLY A 208 -25.11 -8.45 -0.50
N LEU A 209 -25.02 -8.32 -1.82
CA LEU A 209 -23.80 -7.85 -2.49
C LEU A 209 -23.46 -6.41 -2.07
N GLY A 210 -22.16 -6.12 -1.98
CA GLY A 210 -21.64 -4.81 -1.58
C GLY A 210 -21.76 -4.51 -0.09
N GLN A 211 -22.09 -5.50 0.75
CA GLN A 211 -22.36 -5.31 2.18
C GLN A 211 -21.31 -5.95 3.10
N TRP A 212 -21.19 -5.35 4.28
CA TRP A 212 -20.36 -5.84 5.38
C TRP A 212 -21.18 -6.65 6.38
N TYR A 213 -20.60 -7.75 6.84
CA TYR A 213 -21.20 -8.70 7.78
C TYR A 213 -20.29 -8.91 8.98
N THR A 214 -20.91 -9.02 10.16
CA THR A 214 -20.23 -9.43 11.39
C THR A 214 -20.48 -10.91 11.61
N VAL A 215 -19.55 -11.74 11.18
CA VAL A 215 -19.69 -13.20 11.20
C VAL A 215 -19.57 -13.74 12.62
N GLN A 216 -18.53 -13.33 13.35
CA GLN A 216 -18.31 -13.75 14.73
C GLN A 216 -17.61 -12.67 15.57
N THR A 217 -17.97 -12.59 16.86
CA THR A 217 -17.33 -11.67 17.82
C THR A 217 -17.03 -12.31 19.18
N ASP A 218 -17.21 -13.63 19.30
CA ASP A 218 -16.98 -14.35 20.55
C ASP A 218 -15.47 -14.56 20.78
N LYS A 219 -14.91 -13.71 21.65
CA LYS A 219 -13.49 -13.70 22.03
C LYS A 219 -13.04 -14.98 22.74
N LYS A 220 -13.96 -15.80 23.28
CA LYS A 220 -13.61 -17.09 23.89
C LYS A 220 -13.39 -18.15 22.83
N ARG A 221 -14.17 -18.10 21.74
CA ARG A 221 -14.07 -19.02 20.60
C ARG A 221 -12.91 -18.67 19.67
N PHE A 222 -12.69 -17.37 19.44
CA PHE A 222 -11.54 -16.87 18.73
C PHE A 222 -10.75 -15.87 19.61
N PRO A 223 -9.69 -16.33 20.29
CA PRO A 223 -8.86 -15.48 21.13
C PRO A 223 -8.28 -14.30 20.32
N PRO A 224 -8.44 -13.04 20.79
CA PRO A 224 -7.95 -11.85 20.10
C PRO A 224 -6.46 -11.90 19.78
N ARG A 225 -6.08 -11.55 18.55
CA ARG A 225 -4.70 -11.67 18.07
C ARG A 225 -4.41 -10.75 16.88
N THR A 226 -3.14 -10.41 16.72
CA THR A 226 -2.60 -9.69 15.54
C THR A 226 -1.36 -10.40 15.00
N SER A 227 -0.94 -10.06 13.77
CA SER A 227 0.24 -10.63 13.10
C SER A 227 0.21 -12.16 13.06
N HIS A 228 -0.99 -12.73 12.98
CA HIS A 228 -1.24 -14.14 12.69
C HIS A 228 -1.32 -14.33 11.18
N THR A 229 -1.43 -15.58 10.75
CA THR A 229 -1.69 -15.91 9.36
C THR A 229 -2.96 -16.75 9.24
N ALA A 230 -3.59 -16.69 8.08
CA ALA A 230 -4.79 -17.46 7.78
C ALA A 230 -4.88 -17.81 6.30
N VAL A 231 -5.50 -18.96 6.00
CA VAL A 231 -5.82 -19.41 4.63
C VAL A 231 -7.26 -19.91 4.57
N PHE A 232 -7.89 -19.82 3.41
CA PHE A 232 -9.17 -20.47 3.14
C PHE A 232 -8.92 -21.73 2.30
N ALA A 233 -9.25 -22.89 2.85
CA ALA A 233 -9.06 -24.19 2.21
C ALA A 233 -10.08 -25.20 2.74
N ASP A 234 -10.61 -26.05 1.85
CA ASP A 234 -11.63 -27.05 2.16
C ASP A 234 -12.88 -26.46 2.85
N ASP A 235 -13.40 -25.35 2.34
CA ASP A 235 -14.55 -24.60 2.90
C ASP A 235 -14.36 -24.10 4.36
N CYS A 236 -13.11 -24.08 4.82
CA CYS A 236 -12.75 -23.64 6.16
C CYS A 236 -11.67 -22.56 6.13
N ILE A 237 -11.77 -21.61 7.07
CA ILE A 237 -10.72 -20.65 7.38
C ILE A 237 -9.81 -21.29 8.43
N TRP A 238 -8.53 -21.44 8.12
CA TRP A 238 -7.50 -21.94 9.03
C TRP A 238 -6.67 -20.77 9.54
N VAL A 239 -6.40 -20.72 10.84
CA VAL A 239 -5.62 -19.64 11.48
C VAL A 239 -4.52 -20.25 12.36
N PHE A 240 -3.29 -19.77 12.19
CA PHE A 240 -2.17 -20.19 13.03
C PHE A 240 -1.44 -19.00 13.65
N GLY A 241 -1.07 -19.16 14.93
CA GLY A 241 -0.20 -18.26 15.66
C GLY A 241 -0.73 -16.83 15.84
N GLY A 242 0.18 -15.87 15.88
CA GLY A 242 -0.09 -14.46 16.18
C GLY A 242 0.40 -14.01 17.56
N PHE A 243 0.04 -12.79 17.94
CA PHE A 243 0.41 -12.17 19.19
C PHE A 243 -0.80 -11.51 19.85
N ASP A 244 -0.99 -11.72 21.15
CA ASP A 244 -2.12 -11.21 21.94
C ASP A 244 -1.76 -10.00 22.82
N LEU A 245 -0.62 -9.35 22.54
CA LEU A 245 0.07 -8.33 23.35
C LEU A 245 0.90 -8.84 24.52
N ASN A 246 0.82 -10.14 24.85
CA ASN A 246 1.53 -10.72 25.99
C ASN A 246 2.32 -11.97 25.60
N VAL A 247 1.73 -12.86 24.79
CA VAL A 247 2.30 -14.14 24.41
C VAL A 247 2.17 -14.35 22.91
N VAL A 248 3.20 -14.96 22.33
CA VAL A 248 3.18 -15.44 20.95
C VAL A 248 2.44 -16.79 20.92
N LEU A 249 1.39 -16.87 20.12
CA LEU A 249 0.45 -17.98 20.09
C LEU A 249 0.94 -19.12 19.18
N ASP A 250 0.52 -20.34 19.50
CA ASP A 250 0.91 -21.57 18.80
C ASP A 250 -0.26 -22.54 18.54
N ASP A 251 -1.48 -22.04 18.68
CA ASP A 251 -2.71 -22.76 18.41
C ASP A 251 -3.06 -22.74 16.92
N LEU A 252 -3.65 -23.85 16.46
CA LEU A 252 -4.26 -23.98 15.14
C LEU A 252 -5.78 -23.96 15.31
N LEU A 253 -6.43 -22.95 14.74
CA LEU A 253 -7.88 -22.79 14.78
C LEU A 253 -8.46 -22.98 13.39
N ARG A 254 -9.68 -23.53 13.30
CA ARG A 254 -10.44 -23.58 12.06
C ARG A 254 -11.86 -23.05 12.25
N PHE A 255 -12.41 -22.46 11.19
CA PHE A 255 -13.81 -22.06 11.09
C PHE A 255 -14.36 -22.54 9.76
N CYS A 256 -15.19 -23.58 9.78
CA CYS A 256 -15.83 -24.11 8.57
C CYS A 256 -17.16 -23.39 8.32
N LEU A 257 -17.41 -22.99 7.06
CA LEU A 257 -18.61 -22.23 6.72
C LEU A 257 -19.87 -23.05 6.97
N SER A 258 -19.84 -24.36 6.72
CA SER A 258 -20.93 -25.29 7.02
C SER A 258 -21.27 -25.42 8.51
N GLU A 259 -20.29 -25.26 9.40
CA GLU A 259 -20.45 -25.44 10.85
C GLU A 259 -20.74 -24.14 11.61
N ASN A 260 -20.32 -22.99 11.04
CA ASN A 260 -20.50 -21.66 11.62
C ASN A 260 -19.92 -21.50 13.05
N LEU A 261 -18.83 -22.21 13.34
CA LEU A 261 -18.18 -22.20 14.65
C LEU A 261 -16.65 -22.29 14.53
N TRP A 262 -15.95 -21.67 15.49
CA TRP A 262 -14.51 -21.86 15.65
C TRP A 262 -14.23 -23.12 16.44
N GLU A 263 -13.27 -23.89 15.96
CA GLU A 263 -12.75 -25.08 16.60
C GLU A 263 -11.23 -24.94 16.77
N SER A 264 -10.73 -25.35 17.94
CA SER A 264 -9.29 -25.46 18.18
C SER A 264 -8.86 -26.90 17.94
N LEU A 265 -7.85 -27.10 17.09
CA LEU A 265 -7.24 -28.39 16.92
C LEU A 265 -6.30 -28.62 18.11
N ALA A 266 -6.63 -29.65 18.90
CA ALA A 266 -5.78 -30.05 20.00
C ALA A 266 -4.39 -30.39 19.47
N LYS A 267 -3.36 -29.85 20.14
CA LYS A 267 -2.02 -30.42 20.02
C LYS A 267 -2.16 -31.89 20.37
N PRO A 268 -1.69 -32.82 19.54
CA PRO A 268 -1.69 -34.23 19.89
C PRO A 268 -1.02 -34.34 21.25
N ASP A 269 -1.80 -34.74 22.27
CA ASP A 269 -1.26 -34.93 23.61
C ASP A 269 -0.01 -35.80 23.48
N HIS A 270 0.97 -35.58 24.36
CA HIS A 270 2.15 -36.43 24.52
C HIS A 270 1.79 -37.87 24.95
N ILE A 271 0.79 -38.51 24.33
CA ILE A 271 0.71 -39.95 24.24
C ILE A 271 1.85 -40.37 23.31
N ALA A 272 3.04 -40.40 23.89
CA ALA A 272 4.15 -41.19 23.42
C ALA A 272 3.70 -42.67 23.42
N THR A 273 2.90 -43.05 22.43
CA THR A 273 3.00 -44.41 21.92
C THR A 273 4.40 -44.54 21.36
N ALA A 274 5.10 -45.59 21.76
CA ALA A 274 6.55 -45.67 21.88
C ALA A 274 7.40 -45.48 20.60
N ASN A 275 6.88 -44.91 19.50
CA ASN A 275 7.61 -44.74 18.24
C ASN A 275 7.15 -43.55 17.34
N LYS A 276 6.39 -42.55 17.82
CA LYS A 276 6.08 -41.37 16.99
C LYS A 276 6.06 -40.06 17.80
N THR A 277 7.12 -39.27 17.71
CA THR A 277 7.11 -37.86 18.11
C THR A 277 6.24 -37.10 17.13
N VAL A 278 5.14 -36.52 17.59
CA VAL A 278 4.31 -35.67 16.73
C VAL A 278 4.94 -34.29 16.68
N SER A 279 5.30 -33.83 15.49
CA SER A 279 5.90 -32.52 15.25
C SER A 279 4.83 -31.42 15.26
N TRP A 280 5.10 -30.32 15.96
CA TRP A 280 4.23 -29.14 16.02
C TRP A 280 5.10 -27.88 15.95
N PRO A 281 4.77 -26.88 15.09
CA PRO A 281 5.56 -25.66 15.00
C PRO A 281 5.47 -24.84 16.29
N ALA A 282 6.59 -24.30 16.74
CA ALA A 282 6.58 -23.34 17.85
C ALA A 282 5.71 -22.12 17.53
N GLY A 283 5.19 -21.48 18.59
CA GLY A 283 4.39 -20.27 18.47
C GLY A 283 5.13 -19.16 17.77
N ARG A 284 4.44 -18.48 16.86
CA ARG A 284 5.06 -17.48 15.98
C ARG A 284 4.14 -16.34 15.60
N SER A 285 4.71 -15.15 15.42
CA SER A 285 4.03 -13.94 14.95
C SER A 285 4.80 -13.26 13.81
N GLY A 286 4.07 -12.60 12.91
CA GLY A 286 4.64 -11.99 11.70
C GLY A 286 5.31 -13.00 10.76
N HIS A 287 4.87 -14.25 10.81
CA HIS A 287 5.20 -15.30 9.85
C HIS A 287 4.31 -15.15 8.61
N ALA A 288 4.61 -15.88 7.55
CA ALA A 288 3.82 -15.89 6.32
C ALA A 288 3.19 -17.26 6.06
N VAL A 289 2.10 -17.30 5.28
CA VAL A 289 1.38 -18.51 4.90
C VAL A 289 0.97 -18.44 3.43
N ASP A 290 0.90 -19.59 2.76
CA ASP A 290 0.07 -19.75 1.56
C ASP A 290 -0.41 -21.20 1.39
N SER A 291 -1.53 -21.37 0.71
CA SER A 291 -2.11 -22.68 0.39
C SER A 291 -1.40 -23.33 -0.80
N TYR A 292 -1.24 -24.65 -0.76
CA TYR A 292 -0.76 -25.45 -1.88
C TYR A 292 -1.27 -26.88 -1.76
N GLY A 293 -1.86 -27.41 -2.84
CA GLY A 293 -2.49 -28.73 -2.84
C GLY A 293 -3.56 -28.86 -1.75
N ASP A 294 -3.55 -29.99 -1.03
CA ASP A 294 -4.49 -30.29 0.06
C ASP A 294 -4.02 -29.76 1.43
N GLY A 295 -3.27 -28.65 1.44
CA GLY A 295 -2.63 -28.13 2.64
C GLY A 295 -2.15 -26.69 2.51
N PHE A 296 -1.31 -26.28 3.46
CA PHE A 296 -0.71 -24.96 3.45
C PHE A 296 0.67 -24.96 4.10
N TYR A 297 1.51 -24.02 3.66
CA TYR A 297 2.85 -23.81 4.19
C TYR A 297 2.87 -22.58 5.08
N ILE A 298 3.57 -22.65 6.22
CA ILE A 298 3.96 -21.48 7.00
C ILE A 298 5.49 -21.33 6.99
N PHE A 299 5.96 -20.07 6.98
CA PHE A 299 7.38 -19.76 6.95
C PHE A 299 7.76 -18.65 7.94
N GLY A 300 8.87 -18.85 8.65
CA GLY A 300 9.52 -17.84 9.49
C GLY A 300 8.69 -17.31 10.66
N GLY A 301 8.89 -16.03 11.01
CA GLY A 301 8.23 -15.33 12.12
C GLY A 301 9.09 -15.18 13.38
N ILE A 302 8.62 -14.38 14.33
CA ILE A 302 9.21 -14.23 15.67
C ILE A 302 8.61 -15.29 16.58
N LEU A 303 9.45 -16.07 17.25
CA LEU A 303 9.07 -17.12 18.18
C LEU A 303 8.82 -16.58 19.60
N GLY A 304 8.28 -17.41 20.50
CA GLY A 304 7.99 -17.03 21.89
C GLY A 304 9.19 -16.64 22.74
N ASP A 305 10.41 -17.02 22.34
CA ASP A 305 11.67 -16.59 22.96
C ASP A 305 12.21 -15.26 22.39
N GLY A 306 11.52 -14.69 21.38
CA GLY A 306 11.91 -13.46 20.70
C GLY A 306 12.86 -13.65 19.52
N LEU A 307 13.33 -14.87 19.25
CA LEU A 307 14.19 -15.16 18.10
C LEU A 307 13.39 -15.23 16.80
N HIS A 308 14.03 -14.90 15.69
CA HIS A 308 13.42 -15.08 14.38
C HIS A 308 13.63 -16.53 13.89
N SER A 309 12.67 -17.03 13.11
CA SER A 309 12.71 -18.34 12.49
C SER A 309 12.91 -18.24 10.97
N ASN A 310 13.52 -19.26 10.38
CA ASN A 310 13.56 -19.53 8.94
C ASN A 310 13.05 -20.95 8.64
N GLU A 311 12.27 -21.53 9.55
CA GLU A 311 11.67 -22.85 9.36
C GLU A 311 10.52 -22.77 8.35
N LEU A 312 10.45 -23.78 7.48
CA LEU A 312 9.33 -24.04 6.59
C LEU A 312 8.54 -25.24 7.14
N TRP A 313 7.24 -25.07 7.33
CA TRP A 313 6.35 -26.10 7.83
C TRP A 313 5.16 -26.28 6.88
N PHE A 314 4.83 -27.52 6.57
CA PHE A 314 3.64 -27.89 5.80
C PHE A 314 2.60 -28.52 6.72
N PHE A 315 1.35 -28.04 6.65
CA PHE A 315 0.20 -28.69 7.26
C PHE A 315 -0.63 -29.38 6.17
N ASN A 316 -0.81 -30.69 6.32
CA ASN A 316 -1.73 -31.45 5.48
C ASN A 316 -3.12 -31.46 6.12
N ILE A 317 -4.13 -30.95 5.40
CA ILE A 317 -5.51 -30.82 5.92
C ILE A 317 -6.18 -32.19 6.02
N THR A 318 -5.94 -33.10 5.08
CA THR A 318 -6.54 -34.44 5.08
C THR A 318 -6.05 -35.29 6.25
N SER A 319 -4.75 -35.27 6.54
CA SER A 319 -4.15 -36.06 7.63
C SER A 319 -4.05 -35.31 8.96
N LEU A 320 -4.37 -34.01 8.98
CA LEU A 320 -4.28 -33.11 10.13
C LEU A 320 -2.91 -33.16 10.83
N SER A 321 -1.83 -33.08 10.04
CA SER A 321 -0.46 -33.26 10.55
C SER A 321 0.52 -32.26 9.96
N TRP A 322 1.43 -31.78 10.81
CA TRP A 322 2.53 -30.90 10.45
C TRP A 322 3.79 -31.68 10.05
N THR A 323 4.50 -31.20 9.02
CA THR A 323 5.82 -31.68 8.60
C THR A 323 6.76 -30.49 8.44
N GLN A 324 7.97 -30.57 9.00
CA GLN A 324 9.01 -29.57 8.74
C GLN A 324 9.74 -29.92 7.45
N CYS A 325 9.90 -28.94 6.56
CA CYS A 325 10.50 -29.10 5.24
C CYS A 325 11.86 -28.40 5.15
N ALA A 326 12.62 -28.69 4.10
CA ALA A 326 13.89 -28.05 3.77
C ALA A 326 14.97 -28.07 4.89
N THR A 327 14.94 -29.05 5.80
CA THR A 327 15.88 -29.13 6.94
C THR A 327 17.33 -29.37 6.51
N GLU A 328 17.52 -30.03 5.37
CA GLU A 328 18.84 -30.33 4.77
C GLU A 328 19.19 -29.39 3.61
N SER A 329 18.50 -28.24 3.51
CA SER A 329 18.75 -27.28 2.44
C SER A 329 20.10 -26.59 2.62
N VAL A 330 20.91 -26.59 1.56
CA VAL A 330 22.27 -25.98 1.59
C VAL A 330 22.19 -24.46 1.64
N ILE A 331 21.23 -23.89 0.90
CA ILE A 331 20.88 -22.48 0.96
C ILE A 331 19.67 -22.37 1.87
N MET A 332 19.67 -21.42 2.78
CA MET A 332 18.50 -21.12 3.61
C MET A 332 18.22 -19.63 3.55
N PRO A 333 16.94 -19.21 3.44
CA PRO A 333 16.60 -17.82 3.68
C PRO A 333 17.02 -17.42 5.10
N GLU A 334 17.26 -16.13 5.29
CA GLU A 334 17.52 -15.58 6.62
C GLU A 334 16.33 -15.81 7.56
N ARG A 335 16.57 -15.65 8.86
CA ARG A 335 15.53 -15.68 9.89
C ARG A 335 14.72 -14.39 9.83
N LEU A 336 13.49 -14.46 9.34
CA LEU A 336 12.72 -13.29 8.91
C LEU A 336 11.38 -13.16 9.63
N THR A 337 10.91 -11.92 9.75
CA THR A 337 9.54 -11.58 10.16
C THR A 337 9.00 -10.41 9.32
N GLY A 338 7.67 -10.35 9.15
CA GLY A 338 7.01 -9.34 8.33
C GLY A 338 7.32 -9.43 6.83
N HIS A 339 7.76 -10.61 6.38
CA HIS A 339 7.89 -11.00 4.98
C HIS A 339 6.56 -11.58 4.48
N THR A 340 6.51 -11.92 3.20
CA THR A 340 5.41 -12.62 2.57
C THR A 340 5.88 -13.98 2.01
N LEU A 341 4.93 -14.90 1.87
CA LEU A 341 5.08 -16.20 1.23
C LEU A 341 3.96 -16.27 0.20
N THR A 342 4.29 -16.52 -1.07
CA THR A 342 3.27 -16.61 -2.12
C THR A 342 3.52 -17.84 -2.98
N ALA A 343 2.51 -18.70 -3.07
CA ALA A 343 2.46 -19.83 -3.97
C ALA A 343 2.14 -19.33 -5.39
N ALA A 344 3.01 -19.65 -6.34
CA ALA A 344 2.81 -19.42 -7.75
C ALA A 344 3.21 -20.67 -8.53
N ASP A 345 2.21 -21.31 -9.13
CA ASP A 345 2.31 -22.63 -9.73
C ASP A 345 2.93 -23.66 -8.76
N ASP A 346 4.08 -24.25 -9.08
CA ASP A 346 4.78 -25.22 -8.22
C ASP A 346 5.80 -24.59 -7.25
N TYR A 347 5.88 -23.26 -7.16
CA TYR A 347 6.89 -22.61 -6.31
C TYR A 347 6.27 -21.77 -5.21
N LEU A 348 6.90 -21.79 -4.03
CA LEU A 348 6.67 -20.83 -2.96
C LEU A 348 7.75 -19.75 -3.04
N TYR A 349 7.35 -18.48 -3.07
CA TYR A 349 8.25 -17.32 -3.12
C TYR A 349 8.25 -16.58 -1.79
N VAL A 350 9.43 -16.31 -1.23
CA VAL A 350 9.63 -15.49 -0.01
C VAL A 350 10.15 -14.12 -0.41
N ILE A 351 9.40 -13.06 -0.08
CA ILE A 351 9.72 -11.68 -0.45
C ILE A 351 9.85 -10.81 0.81
N GLY A 352 10.94 -10.05 0.87
CA GLY A 352 11.20 -9.04 1.91
C GLY A 352 11.32 -9.60 3.33
N GLY A 353 10.82 -8.83 4.30
CA GLY A 353 10.97 -9.08 5.72
C GLY A 353 12.17 -8.38 6.34
N LYS A 354 12.23 -8.41 7.67
CA LYS A 354 13.39 -7.96 8.45
C LYS A 354 14.06 -9.13 9.16
N ASN A 355 15.38 -9.11 9.22
CA ASN A 355 16.16 -10.05 10.02
C ASN A 355 16.32 -9.58 11.47
N GLU A 356 17.06 -10.34 12.28
CA GLU A 356 17.29 -10.04 13.71
C GLU A 356 18.06 -8.72 13.92
N ASP A 357 18.96 -8.38 12.98
CA ASP A 357 19.68 -7.10 12.93
C ASP A 357 18.79 -5.92 12.48
N ARG A 358 17.49 -6.16 12.28
CA ARG A 358 16.49 -5.19 11.80
C ARG A 358 16.76 -4.68 10.39
N ILE A 359 17.57 -5.40 9.62
CA ILE A 359 17.85 -5.08 8.22
C ILE A 359 16.71 -5.61 7.38
N PHE A 360 16.19 -4.75 6.50
CA PHE A 360 15.15 -5.13 5.56
C PHE A 360 15.79 -5.89 4.40
N LEU A 361 15.30 -7.09 4.14
CA LEU A 361 15.84 -7.98 3.13
C LEU A 361 15.40 -7.52 1.73
N ASN A 362 16.32 -7.55 0.78
CA ASN A 362 16.09 -7.25 -0.64
C ASN A 362 16.27 -8.47 -1.56
N VAL A 363 16.61 -9.62 -0.98
CA VAL A 363 16.81 -10.90 -1.67
C VAL A 363 15.50 -11.68 -1.65
N MET A 364 15.17 -12.29 -2.79
CA MET A 364 14.02 -13.19 -2.92
C MET A 364 14.49 -14.63 -2.98
N TYR A 365 13.74 -15.51 -2.32
CA TYR A 365 13.98 -16.95 -2.33
C TYR A 365 12.77 -17.67 -2.90
N ARG A 366 12.97 -18.86 -3.47
CA ARG A 366 11.87 -19.77 -3.77
C ARG A 366 12.24 -21.22 -3.49
N ILE A 367 11.23 -22.08 -3.44
CA ILE A 367 11.37 -23.52 -3.24
C ILE A 367 10.20 -24.24 -3.94
N SER A 368 10.45 -25.44 -4.49
CA SER A 368 9.37 -26.26 -5.07
C SER A 368 8.40 -26.68 -3.96
N ALA A 369 7.12 -26.44 -4.17
CA ALA A 369 6.05 -26.77 -3.24
C ALA A 369 5.69 -28.26 -3.28
N SER A 370 5.86 -28.92 -4.42
CA SER A 370 5.72 -30.38 -4.54
C SER A 370 6.90 -31.14 -3.92
N HIS A 371 8.11 -30.58 -4.01
CA HIS A 371 9.36 -31.19 -3.51
C HIS A 371 10.19 -30.17 -2.70
N PRO A 372 9.79 -29.87 -1.46
CA PRO A 372 10.36 -28.76 -0.68
C PRO A 372 11.68 -29.13 0.02
N ASP A 373 12.65 -29.60 -0.76
CA ASP A 373 13.94 -30.09 -0.26
C ASP A 373 15.03 -29.02 -0.23
N GLN A 374 15.07 -28.13 -1.24
CA GLN A 374 16.14 -27.15 -1.43
C GLN A 374 15.60 -25.77 -1.80
N TRP A 375 16.00 -24.76 -1.03
CA TRP A 375 15.78 -23.36 -1.39
C TRP A 375 16.74 -22.91 -2.49
N GLU A 376 16.26 -22.00 -3.32
CA GLU A 376 17.07 -21.30 -4.31
C GLU A 376 16.89 -19.79 -4.18
N ARG A 377 17.98 -19.04 -4.43
CA ARG A 377 17.92 -17.59 -4.53
C ARG A 377 17.41 -17.21 -5.91
N VAL A 378 16.41 -16.33 -5.97
CA VAL A 378 15.91 -15.83 -7.24
C VAL A 378 16.77 -14.66 -7.70
N LEU A 379 17.41 -14.84 -8.87
CA LEU A 379 18.19 -13.81 -9.53
C LEU A 379 17.31 -13.09 -10.55
N ALA A 380 16.86 -11.89 -10.22
CA ALA A 380 16.09 -11.06 -11.15
C ALA A 380 17.00 -10.60 -12.31
N LYS A 381 16.50 -10.70 -13.54
CA LYS A 381 17.24 -10.28 -14.75
C LYS A 381 17.22 -8.75 -14.98
N GLY A 382 16.41 -8.01 -14.22
CA GLY A 382 16.35 -6.55 -14.31
C GLY A 382 15.17 -5.91 -13.56
N GLY A 383 14.80 -4.71 -14.00
CA GLY A 383 13.79 -3.85 -13.38
C GLY A 383 14.37 -2.88 -12.35
N ASN A 384 15.59 -2.37 -12.62
CA ASN A 384 16.46 -1.57 -11.74
C ASN A 384 15.69 -0.60 -10.82
N TYR A 385 15.31 -1.08 -9.63
CA TYR A 385 14.68 -0.24 -8.61
C TYR A 385 15.23 -0.56 -7.21
N PRO A 386 15.75 0.45 -6.48
CA PRO A 386 16.45 0.25 -5.21
C PRO A 386 15.56 -0.08 -3.98
N LEU A 387 14.24 -0.16 -4.07
CA LEU A 387 13.37 -0.33 -2.89
C LEU A 387 12.74 -1.73 -2.73
N LYS A 388 13.54 -2.78 -2.86
CA LYS A 388 13.11 -4.17 -2.54
C LYS A 388 13.19 -4.52 -1.06
N ARG A 389 13.64 -3.56 -0.23
CA ARG A 389 13.71 -3.67 1.22
C ARG A 389 12.34 -3.39 1.81
N LEU A 390 11.51 -4.43 1.90
CA LEU A 390 10.08 -4.30 2.21
C LEU A 390 9.72 -5.08 3.47
N VAL A 391 8.92 -4.49 4.36
CA VAL A 391 8.38 -5.18 5.56
C VAL A 391 6.92 -4.82 5.77
N GLY A 392 6.08 -5.81 6.08
CA GLY A 392 4.63 -5.59 6.25
C GLY A 392 3.95 -5.16 4.95
N HIS A 393 4.51 -5.56 3.81
CA HIS A 393 3.87 -5.50 2.49
C HIS A 393 3.00 -6.74 2.30
N THR A 394 2.19 -6.74 1.25
CA THR A 394 1.45 -7.93 0.80
C THR A 394 1.95 -8.37 -0.57
N SER A 395 1.93 -9.67 -0.83
CA SER A 395 2.17 -10.21 -2.16
C SER A 395 1.09 -11.23 -2.51
N VAL A 396 0.66 -11.22 -3.76
CA VAL A 396 -0.34 -12.13 -4.32
C VAL A 396 0.10 -12.60 -5.70
N TYR A 397 -0.26 -13.81 -6.07
CA TYR A 397 -0.03 -14.31 -7.44
C TYR A 397 -1.24 -13.99 -8.31
N TYR A 398 -1.02 -13.28 -9.42
CA TYR A 398 -2.02 -13.08 -10.44
C TYR A 398 -1.71 -13.98 -11.64
N ARG A 399 -2.46 -15.08 -11.77
CA ARG A 399 -2.22 -16.15 -12.75
C ARG A 399 -2.27 -15.65 -14.19
N HIS A 400 -3.17 -14.71 -14.49
CA HIS A 400 -3.38 -14.22 -15.86
C HIS A 400 -2.17 -13.48 -16.43
N SER A 401 -1.45 -12.69 -15.62
CA SER A 401 -0.21 -12.02 -16.05
C SER A 401 1.05 -12.79 -15.63
N ARG A 402 0.89 -13.99 -15.06
CA ARG A 402 1.97 -14.81 -14.49
C ARG A 402 2.94 -13.96 -13.66
N SER A 403 2.37 -13.18 -12.74
CA SER A 403 3.14 -12.21 -11.98
C SER A 403 2.80 -12.23 -10.49
N LEU A 404 3.82 -12.07 -9.66
CA LEU A 404 3.67 -11.77 -8.25
C LEU A 404 3.46 -10.25 -8.11
N ILE A 405 2.30 -9.84 -7.63
CA ILE A 405 1.97 -8.43 -7.39
C ILE A 405 2.26 -8.13 -5.92
N VAL A 406 3.10 -7.13 -5.67
CA VAL A 406 3.51 -6.67 -4.34
C VAL A 406 2.98 -5.27 -4.12
N PHE A 407 2.35 -5.02 -2.97
CA PHE A 407 1.76 -3.72 -2.67
C PHE A 407 2.13 -3.22 -1.26
N GLY A 408 2.48 -1.93 -1.20
CA GLY A 408 2.74 -1.18 0.03
C GLY A 408 3.86 -1.74 0.92
N GLY A 409 3.72 -1.55 2.23
CA GLY A 409 4.70 -1.93 3.25
C GLY A 409 5.65 -0.80 3.63
N TYR A 410 6.52 -1.08 4.61
CA TYR A 410 7.63 -0.18 4.95
C TYR A 410 8.79 -0.39 3.98
N THR A 411 9.30 0.70 3.45
CA THR A 411 10.53 0.78 2.66
C THR A 411 11.60 1.54 3.42
N GLN A 412 12.88 1.27 3.12
CA GLN A 412 13.98 2.01 3.71
C GLN A 412 14.35 3.21 2.82
N GLY A 413 13.87 4.41 3.18
CA GLY A 413 14.20 5.65 2.46
C GLY A 413 15.58 6.23 2.81
N SER A 414 16.10 5.94 4.01
CA SER A 414 17.46 6.32 4.44
C SER A 414 18.04 5.32 5.43
N ALA A 415 19.33 5.45 5.79
CA ALA A 415 19.98 4.58 6.76
C ALA A 415 19.30 4.59 8.16
N LEU A 416 18.61 5.67 8.52
CA LEU A 416 18.02 5.88 9.85
C LEU A 416 16.48 5.82 9.88
N PHE A 417 15.82 5.95 8.73
CA PHE A 417 14.36 6.10 8.66
C PHE A 417 13.74 5.19 7.60
N SER A 418 12.66 4.52 7.98
CA SER A 418 11.75 3.83 7.08
C SER A 418 10.55 4.69 6.76
N ASP A 419 10.04 4.61 5.54
CA ASP A 419 8.79 5.23 5.12
C ASP A 419 7.79 4.16 4.68
N ARG A 420 6.50 4.48 4.62
CA ARG A 420 5.49 3.58 4.06
C ARG A 420 5.41 3.82 2.55
N SER A 421 5.14 2.75 1.81
CA SER A 421 4.91 2.81 0.38
C SER A 421 3.42 2.64 0.05
N LYS A 422 3.03 3.13 -1.12
CA LYS A 422 1.75 2.89 -1.79
C LYS A 422 1.97 2.30 -3.19
N ASP A 423 3.19 1.84 -3.45
CA ASP A 423 3.64 1.39 -4.75
C ASP A 423 3.08 0.00 -5.05
N ILE A 424 2.76 -0.23 -6.33
CA ILE A 424 2.49 -1.54 -6.88
C ILE A 424 3.73 -1.98 -7.65
N LEU A 425 4.35 -3.06 -7.19
CA LEU A 425 5.43 -3.75 -7.88
C LEU A 425 4.90 -5.05 -8.48
N SER A 426 5.42 -5.44 -9.63
CA SER A 426 5.07 -6.69 -10.28
C SER A 426 6.34 -7.45 -10.64
N PHE A 427 6.41 -8.73 -10.28
CA PHE A 427 7.49 -9.63 -10.69
C PHE A 427 6.95 -10.69 -11.62
N ASN A 428 7.32 -10.62 -12.89
CA ASN A 428 6.96 -11.66 -13.87
C ASN A 428 7.81 -12.91 -13.61
N ILE A 429 7.17 -14.05 -13.36
CA ILE A 429 7.87 -15.28 -12.95
C ILE A 429 8.54 -16.02 -14.10
N ASP A 430 8.11 -15.79 -15.34
CA ASP A 430 8.65 -16.46 -16.51
C ASP A 430 9.95 -15.76 -16.98
N ASP A 431 9.94 -14.42 -16.99
CA ASP A 431 11.11 -13.61 -17.37
C ASP A 431 12.05 -13.32 -16.22
N LEU A 432 11.59 -13.45 -14.97
CA LEU A 432 12.27 -13.03 -13.75
C LEU A 432 12.57 -11.52 -13.74
N TYR A 433 11.60 -10.69 -14.12
CA TYR A 433 11.76 -9.26 -14.32
C TYR A 433 10.79 -8.43 -13.48
N TRP A 434 11.31 -7.40 -12.80
CA TRP A 434 10.52 -6.47 -11.99
C TRP A 434 9.97 -5.31 -12.81
N ALA A 435 8.72 -4.94 -12.55
CA ALA A 435 8.09 -3.72 -13.03
C ALA A 435 7.53 -2.93 -11.84
N TYR A 436 7.52 -1.61 -12.00
CA TYR A 436 6.85 -0.67 -11.12
C TYR A 436 5.68 -0.07 -11.89
N PHE A 437 4.46 -0.18 -11.35
CA PHE A 437 3.28 0.38 -11.99
C PHE A 437 3.04 1.80 -11.48
N HIS A 438 2.96 2.74 -12.41
CA HIS A 438 2.71 4.15 -12.12
C HIS A 438 1.87 4.79 -13.21
N SER A 439 0.99 5.72 -12.86
CA SER A 439 0.34 6.62 -13.80
C SER A 439 0.14 7.99 -13.19
N GLU A 440 0.42 9.04 -13.97
CA GLU A 440 0.17 10.43 -13.59
C GLU A 440 -1.33 10.76 -13.56
N ASP A 441 -2.15 9.99 -14.29
CA ASP A 441 -3.59 10.19 -14.42
C ASP A 441 -4.40 9.58 -13.27
N TRP A 442 -3.77 8.82 -12.37
CA TRP A 442 -4.48 8.18 -11.27
C TRP A 442 -5.09 9.20 -10.31
N ASN A 443 -6.40 9.07 -10.08
CA ASN A 443 -7.14 9.94 -9.19
C ASN A 443 -6.65 9.78 -7.73
N LYS A 444 -6.28 10.90 -7.10
CA LYS A 444 -5.83 10.95 -5.69
C LYS A 444 -6.89 10.43 -4.71
N ASP A 445 -8.17 10.60 -5.01
CA ASP A 445 -9.26 10.18 -4.12
C ASP A 445 -9.53 8.66 -4.18
N SER A 446 -9.12 8.00 -5.27
CA SER A 446 -9.28 6.55 -5.47
C SER A 446 -8.01 5.76 -5.18
N THR A 447 -6.88 6.45 -4.99
CA THR A 447 -5.60 5.82 -4.67
C THR A 447 -5.40 5.74 -3.16
N PRO A 448 -4.94 4.59 -2.63
CA PRO A 448 -4.65 4.47 -1.22
C PRO A 448 -3.46 5.35 -0.81
N ARG A 449 -3.52 5.91 0.40
CA ARG A 449 -2.34 6.46 1.08
C ARG A 449 -1.32 5.35 1.37
N HIS A 450 -0.06 5.77 1.54
CA HIS A 450 1.04 4.93 1.97
C HIS A 450 0.66 4.10 3.20
N ARG A 451 0.90 2.79 3.15
CA ARG A 451 0.42 1.89 4.21
C ARG A 451 1.26 0.64 4.39
N ALA A 452 1.23 0.08 5.59
CA ALA A 452 1.85 -1.22 5.93
C ALA A 452 0.93 -2.06 6.81
N PHE A 453 1.19 -3.36 6.90
CA PHE A 453 0.41 -4.35 7.66
C PHE A 453 -1.10 -4.33 7.30
N HIS A 454 -1.40 -4.03 6.04
CA HIS A 454 -2.72 -4.14 5.43
C HIS A 454 -2.89 -5.55 4.84
N SER A 455 -4.09 -5.88 4.36
CA SER A 455 -4.32 -7.11 3.61
C SER A 455 -4.67 -6.80 2.16
N VAL A 456 -4.28 -7.70 1.27
CA VAL A 456 -4.64 -7.67 -0.14
C VAL A 456 -5.12 -9.05 -0.55
N VAL A 457 -6.24 -9.09 -1.27
CA VAL A 457 -6.74 -10.30 -1.92
C VAL A 457 -6.95 -10.03 -3.41
N VAL A 458 -6.81 -11.08 -4.22
CA VAL A 458 -7.23 -11.06 -5.62
C VAL A 458 -8.65 -11.58 -5.69
N MET A 459 -9.53 -10.85 -6.37
CA MET A 459 -10.87 -11.31 -6.68
C MET A 459 -11.18 -11.02 -8.15
N GLY A 460 -11.20 -12.08 -8.97
CA GLY A 460 -11.29 -11.94 -10.42
C GLY A 460 -10.16 -11.04 -10.95
N ASN A 461 -10.53 -9.98 -11.66
CA ASN A 461 -9.58 -9.00 -12.20
C ASN A 461 -9.28 -7.84 -11.24
N TYR A 462 -9.53 -7.99 -9.94
CA TYR A 462 -9.36 -6.91 -8.98
C TYR A 462 -8.37 -7.28 -7.89
N LEU A 463 -7.46 -6.35 -7.63
CA LEU A 463 -6.69 -6.30 -6.40
C LEU A 463 -7.50 -5.49 -5.38
N VAL A 464 -7.85 -6.11 -4.25
CA VAL A 464 -8.65 -5.47 -3.19
C VAL A 464 -7.77 -5.25 -1.97
N ILE A 465 -7.63 -3.99 -1.57
CA ILE A 465 -6.78 -3.57 -0.45
C ILE A 465 -7.70 -3.19 0.72
N TYR A 466 -7.43 -3.70 1.93
CA TYR A 466 -8.18 -3.32 3.12
C TYR A 466 -7.29 -2.95 4.31
N GLY A 467 -7.65 -1.84 4.96
CA GLY A 467 -7.07 -1.38 6.22
C GLY A 467 -5.57 -1.04 6.15
N GLY A 468 -4.85 -1.23 7.25
CA GLY A 468 -3.42 -0.95 7.37
C GLY A 468 -3.07 0.25 8.26
N ASN A 469 -1.78 0.34 8.59
CA ASN A 469 -1.19 1.50 9.26
C ASN A 469 -0.88 2.58 8.22
N THR A 470 -1.53 3.74 8.33
CA THR A 470 -1.52 4.83 7.32
C THR A 470 -0.95 6.15 7.85
N HIS A 471 -0.25 6.13 8.98
CA HIS A 471 0.20 7.36 9.64
C HIS A 471 1.08 8.23 8.73
N ASP A 472 0.84 9.53 8.73
CA ASP A 472 1.70 10.54 8.10
C ASP A 472 1.90 11.70 9.09
N HIS A 473 3.14 11.88 9.55
CA HIS A 473 3.55 12.90 10.52
C HIS A 473 3.21 14.34 10.11
N SER A 474 3.02 14.60 8.81
CA SER A 474 2.75 15.93 8.27
C SER A 474 1.28 16.18 7.96
N GLY A 475 0.43 15.17 8.16
CA GLY A 475 -0.98 15.18 7.76
C GLY A 475 -1.93 14.80 8.88
N LEU A 476 -2.61 13.66 8.71
CA LEU A 476 -3.67 13.16 9.59
C LEU A 476 -3.12 12.08 10.53
N GLU A 477 -3.47 12.16 11.82
CA GLU A 477 -3.00 11.26 12.91
C GLU A 477 -3.74 9.90 12.93
N ILE A 478 -4.06 9.37 11.75
CA ILE A 478 -4.83 8.14 11.58
C ILE A 478 -3.88 6.95 11.62
N CYS A 479 -3.85 6.25 12.75
CA CYS A 479 -3.04 5.04 12.94
C CYS A 479 -3.64 3.78 12.29
N TYR A 480 -4.97 3.74 12.16
CA TYR A 480 -5.71 2.55 11.77
C TYR A 480 -6.70 2.91 10.65
N SER A 481 -6.47 2.42 9.44
CA SER A 481 -7.41 2.61 8.33
C SER A 481 -8.48 1.51 8.33
N HIS A 482 -9.72 1.88 8.00
CA HIS A 482 -10.85 0.96 7.74
C HIS A 482 -11.27 0.99 6.27
N GLU A 483 -10.54 1.72 5.43
CA GLU A 483 -10.89 1.93 4.04
C GLU A 483 -10.61 0.68 3.20
N ILE A 484 -11.39 0.54 2.13
CA ILE A 484 -11.25 -0.49 1.09
C ILE A 484 -10.97 0.19 -0.25
N PHE A 485 -10.02 -0.36 -1.01
CA PHE A 485 -9.66 0.14 -2.34
C PHE A 485 -9.67 -0.98 -3.37
N PHE A 486 -9.97 -0.62 -4.61
CA PHE A 486 -10.09 -1.54 -5.72
C PHE A 486 -9.16 -1.08 -6.84
N TYR A 487 -8.24 -1.96 -7.25
CA TYR A 487 -7.39 -1.74 -8.42
C TYR A 487 -7.71 -2.80 -9.45
N HIS A 488 -8.10 -2.36 -10.64
CA HIS A 488 -8.44 -3.26 -11.73
C HIS A 488 -7.17 -3.74 -12.44
N LEU A 489 -6.87 -5.03 -12.36
CA LEU A 489 -5.65 -5.67 -12.88
C LEU A 489 -5.62 -5.77 -14.42
N GLY A 490 -6.77 -5.79 -15.10
CA GLY A 490 -6.81 -5.74 -16.58
C GLY A 490 -6.57 -4.34 -17.15
N CYS A 491 -7.31 -3.35 -16.65
CA CYS A 491 -7.24 -1.96 -17.09
C CYS A 491 -6.16 -1.11 -16.42
N HIS A 492 -5.55 -1.61 -15.33
CA HIS A 492 -4.51 -0.94 -14.54
C HIS A 492 -4.91 0.43 -13.97
N VAL A 493 -6.15 0.53 -13.49
CA VAL A 493 -6.73 1.75 -12.92
C VAL A 493 -7.26 1.52 -11.51
N TRP A 494 -7.13 2.54 -10.66
CA TRP A 494 -7.79 2.59 -9.35
C TRP A 494 -9.24 3.03 -9.51
N LEU A 495 -10.15 2.31 -8.87
CA LEU A 495 -11.58 2.61 -8.88
C LEU A 495 -12.02 3.28 -7.59
N ASN A 496 -12.97 4.19 -7.73
CA ASN A 496 -13.58 4.85 -6.59
C ASN A 496 -14.46 3.84 -5.84
N HIS A 497 -14.26 3.65 -4.54
CA HIS A 497 -15.09 2.72 -3.76
C HIS A 497 -16.58 3.09 -3.76
N THR A 498 -16.91 4.38 -3.87
CA THR A 498 -18.31 4.89 -3.86
C THR A 498 -19.13 4.39 -5.05
N TYR A 499 -18.45 4.00 -6.13
CA TYR A 499 -19.01 3.34 -7.30
C TYR A 499 -19.79 2.06 -6.93
N PHE A 500 -19.20 1.26 -6.04
CA PHE A 500 -19.71 -0.05 -5.66
C PHE A 500 -20.72 -0.01 -4.50
N THR A 501 -20.80 1.11 -3.78
CA THR A 501 -21.61 1.26 -2.56
C THR A 501 -22.88 2.07 -2.77
N GLY A 502 -23.34 2.23 -4.02
CA GLY A 502 -24.46 3.09 -4.41
C GLY A 502 -25.67 2.97 -3.47
N ASN A 503 -25.91 4.03 -2.68
CA ASN A 503 -27.08 4.26 -1.82
C ASN A 503 -27.50 3.16 -0.82
N SER A 504 -26.65 2.17 -0.50
CA SER A 504 -26.98 1.21 0.56
C SER A 504 -26.71 1.82 1.94
N SER A 505 -27.74 2.42 2.53
CA SER A 505 -27.79 2.84 3.93
C SER A 505 -27.88 1.65 4.92
N THR A 506 -27.60 0.43 4.47
CA THR A 506 -27.66 -0.81 5.25
C THR A 506 -26.41 -1.67 5.00
N GLY A 507 -25.69 -1.98 6.08
CA GLY A 507 -24.43 -2.75 6.06
C GLY A 507 -23.17 -1.86 6.07
N GLY A 508 -23.09 -0.91 7.01
CA GLY A 508 -22.01 0.07 7.07
C GLY A 508 -20.61 -0.55 7.20
N MET A 509 -19.65 0.04 6.50
CA MET A 509 -18.22 -0.27 6.62
C MET A 509 -17.80 -0.33 8.10
N PRO A 510 -16.87 -1.22 8.50
CA PRO A 510 -16.42 -1.31 9.88
C PRO A 510 -16.01 0.06 10.38
N SER A 511 -16.64 0.52 11.47
CA SER A 511 -16.40 1.86 12.02
C SER A 511 -15.01 2.04 12.63
N LYS A 512 -14.17 1.01 12.60
CA LYS A 512 -12.84 0.97 13.20
C LYS A 512 -11.83 0.44 12.22
N GLY A 513 -10.76 1.22 12.03
CA GLY A 513 -9.62 0.77 11.27
C GLY A 513 -8.82 -0.29 11.99
N ARG A 514 -8.01 -1.03 11.24
CA ARG A 514 -7.16 -2.09 11.78
C ARG A 514 -5.95 -2.35 10.90
N PHE A 515 -4.88 -2.85 11.50
CA PHE A 515 -3.74 -3.43 10.79
C PHE A 515 -3.28 -4.73 11.45
N GLY A 516 -2.39 -5.47 10.79
CA GLY A 516 -1.90 -6.76 11.27
C GLY A 516 -3.02 -7.81 11.42
N HIS A 517 -4.10 -7.63 10.67
CA HIS A 517 -5.15 -8.63 10.44
C HIS A 517 -4.75 -9.50 9.25
N THR A 518 -5.43 -10.62 9.05
CA THR A 518 -5.36 -11.37 7.79
C THR A 518 -6.68 -11.23 7.05
N ALA A 519 -6.63 -11.18 5.73
CA ALA A 519 -7.81 -11.33 4.89
C ALA A 519 -7.65 -12.51 3.94
N VAL A 520 -8.74 -13.24 3.70
CA VAL A 520 -8.78 -14.39 2.78
C VAL A 520 -9.97 -14.26 1.85
N ALA A 521 -9.79 -14.57 0.57
CA ALA A 521 -10.89 -14.68 -0.39
C ALA A 521 -11.52 -16.08 -0.28
N ALA A 522 -12.84 -16.14 -0.36
CA ALA A 522 -13.62 -17.37 -0.27
C ALA A 522 -14.75 -17.36 -1.29
N ASN A 523 -15.00 -18.53 -1.90
CA ASN A 523 -16.12 -18.79 -2.81
C ASN A 523 -16.28 -17.79 -3.96
N GLY A 524 -15.19 -17.11 -4.34
CA GLY A 524 -15.13 -16.15 -5.45
C GLY A 524 -15.88 -14.83 -5.25
N ASN A 525 -16.56 -14.62 -4.12
CA ASN A 525 -17.44 -13.47 -3.91
C ASN A 525 -17.38 -12.87 -2.49
N ILE A 526 -16.62 -13.46 -1.57
CA ILE A 526 -16.52 -13.01 -0.18
C ILE A 526 -15.05 -12.84 0.20
N MET A 527 -14.73 -11.75 0.90
CA MET A 527 -13.47 -11.60 1.62
C MET A 527 -13.77 -11.64 3.11
N PHE A 528 -13.13 -12.56 3.82
CA PHE A 528 -13.14 -12.60 5.28
C PHE A 528 -11.97 -11.80 5.84
N ILE A 529 -12.19 -11.09 6.94
CA ILE A 529 -11.16 -10.35 7.68
C ILE A 529 -11.12 -10.90 9.11
N ILE A 530 -9.93 -11.33 9.54
CA ILE A 530 -9.71 -12.04 10.79
C ILE A 530 -8.83 -11.20 11.72
N GLY A 531 -9.35 -10.90 12.91
CA GLY A 531 -8.61 -10.26 14.00
C GLY A 531 -7.92 -8.95 13.62
N GLY A 532 -6.69 -8.75 14.11
CA GLY A 532 -5.89 -7.56 13.87
C GLY A 532 -5.78 -6.65 15.09
N TYR A 533 -5.37 -5.42 14.86
CA TYR A 533 -5.05 -4.47 15.92
C TYR A 533 -5.61 -3.08 15.64
N SER A 534 -6.24 -2.48 16.65
CA SER A 534 -6.84 -1.14 16.64
C SER A 534 -6.67 -0.49 18.03
N GLY A 535 -5.43 -0.47 18.54
CA GLY A 535 -5.12 -0.11 19.92
C GLY A 535 -5.39 -1.23 20.94
N GLN A 536 -6.29 -2.16 20.59
CA GLN A 536 -6.47 -3.47 21.23
C GLN A 536 -6.34 -4.54 20.15
N VAL A 537 -5.89 -5.74 20.53
CA VAL A 537 -6.01 -6.91 19.65
C VAL A 537 -7.49 -7.29 19.49
N LEU A 538 -7.86 -7.64 18.26
CA LEU A 538 -9.22 -7.92 17.85
C LEU A 538 -9.42 -9.43 17.72
N GLY A 539 -10.58 -9.90 18.16
CA GLY A 539 -11.01 -11.30 18.12
C GLY A 539 -12.36 -11.43 17.40
N ASP A 540 -12.48 -10.78 16.25
CA ASP A 540 -13.65 -10.79 15.40
C ASP A 540 -13.35 -11.40 14.02
N LEU A 541 -14.40 -11.93 13.40
CA LEU A 541 -14.44 -12.37 12.01
C LEU A 541 -15.47 -11.51 11.30
N LEU A 542 -15.01 -10.72 10.34
CA LEU A 542 -15.84 -9.89 9.47
C LEU A 542 -15.85 -10.48 8.07
N ALA A 543 -16.88 -10.17 7.30
CA ALA A 543 -16.94 -10.51 5.88
C ALA A 543 -17.40 -9.31 5.06
N TYR A 544 -16.83 -9.15 3.87
CA TYR A 544 -17.34 -8.27 2.83
C TYR A 544 -17.77 -9.13 1.65
N LYS A 545 -19.05 -9.06 1.29
CA LYS A 545 -19.58 -9.76 0.12
C LYS A 545 -19.51 -8.79 -1.06
N PHE A 546 -18.73 -9.14 -2.08
CA PHE A 546 -18.43 -8.21 -3.16
C PHE A 546 -19.62 -8.01 -4.10
N PRO A 547 -19.75 -6.82 -4.72
CA PRO A 547 -20.62 -6.62 -5.87
C PRO A 547 -20.37 -7.64 -6.97
N SER A 548 -21.40 -7.94 -7.77
CA SER A 548 -21.34 -8.83 -8.93
C SER A 548 -20.23 -8.45 -9.94
N ALA A 549 -19.91 -7.16 -10.03
CA ALA A 549 -18.82 -6.63 -10.87
C ALA A 549 -17.41 -7.07 -10.44
N ILE A 550 -17.19 -7.23 -9.13
CA ILE A 550 -15.88 -7.62 -8.59
C ILE A 550 -15.81 -9.12 -8.35
N ALA A 551 -16.93 -9.74 -7.94
CA ALA A 551 -16.99 -11.16 -7.64
C ALA A 551 -16.41 -12.00 -8.80
N GLY A 552 -15.29 -12.67 -8.51
CA GLY A 552 -14.53 -13.48 -9.43
C GLY A 552 -14.82 -14.95 -9.19
N PHE A 553 -15.69 -15.54 -10.01
CA PHE A 553 -15.87 -16.99 -10.04
C PHE A 553 -14.78 -17.62 -10.92
N GLU A 554 -13.55 -17.70 -10.40
CA GLU A 554 -12.46 -18.44 -11.05
C GLU A 554 -12.59 -19.96 -10.83
N ASP A 555 -12.10 -20.74 -11.82
CA ASP A 555 -12.18 -22.20 -11.97
C ASP A 555 -11.47 -23.04 -10.87
N ASN A 556 -10.87 -22.42 -9.83
CA ASN A 556 -10.16 -23.14 -8.75
C ASN A 556 -11.04 -23.50 -7.54
N CYS A 557 -12.30 -23.06 -7.49
CA CYS A 557 -13.30 -23.69 -6.63
C CYS A 557 -14.04 -24.74 -7.47
N PRO A 558 -14.17 -26.00 -7.03
CA PRO A 558 -14.95 -27.00 -7.76
C PRO A 558 -16.34 -26.42 -8.00
N ALA A 559 -16.62 -26.20 -9.28
CA ALA A 559 -17.78 -25.49 -9.78
C ALA A 559 -19.07 -26.08 -9.20
N VAL A 560 -19.65 -25.39 -8.22
CA VAL A 560 -21.10 -25.31 -8.14
C VAL A 560 -21.48 -24.13 -9.01
N PRO A 561 -22.15 -24.33 -10.17
CA PRO A 561 -22.75 -23.22 -10.89
C PRO A 561 -23.74 -22.58 -9.92
N VAL A 562 -23.42 -21.40 -9.40
CA VAL A 562 -24.35 -20.69 -8.54
C VAL A 562 -25.49 -20.20 -9.43
N ALA A 563 -26.60 -20.93 -9.40
CA ALA A 563 -27.80 -20.59 -10.14
C ALA A 563 -28.24 -19.16 -9.78
N GLY A 564 -28.29 -18.27 -10.77
CA GLY A 564 -28.81 -16.90 -10.60
C GLY A 564 -27.86 -15.75 -10.95
N PHE A 565 -26.58 -15.99 -11.21
CA PHE A 565 -25.67 -14.95 -11.73
C PHE A 565 -25.71 -14.87 -13.26
N SER A 566 -25.90 -13.67 -13.81
CA SER A 566 -25.72 -13.40 -15.24
C SER A 566 -24.25 -13.62 -15.63
N ALA A 567 -24.01 -14.19 -16.82
CA ALA A 567 -22.65 -14.29 -17.38
C ALA A 567 -21.99 -12.91 -17.56
N ASP A 568 -22.81 -11.85 -17.65
CA ASP A 568 -22.45 -10.45 -17.87
C ASP A 568 -23.07 -9.59 -16.75
N HIS A 569 -22.26 -9.14 -15.78
CA HIS A 569 -22.74 -8.30 -14.67
C HIS A 569 -23.19 -6.92 -15.13
N CYS A 570 -22.70 -6.46 -16.27
CA CYS A 570 -23.09 -5.18 -16.85
C CYS A 570 -24.59 -5.16 -17.19
N GLU A 571 -25.20 -6.32 -17.49
CA GLU A 571 -26.65 -6.41 -17.73
C GLU A 571 -27.50 -6.06 -16.49
N GLU A 572 -26.92 -6.06 -15.28
CA GLU A 572 -27.59 -5.66 -14.05
C GLU A 572 -27.78 -4.13 -13.96
N TYR A 573 -26.97 -3.35 -14.70
CA TYR A 573 -27.07 -1.89 -14.78
C TYR A 573 -28.20 -1.45 -15.73
N SER A 574 -29.45 -1.52 -15.27
CA SER A 574 -30.63 -1.04 -16.01
C SER A 574 -30.57 0.46 -16.37
N ASN A 575 -31.47 0.94 -17.27
CA ASN A 575 -31.46 2.30 -17.84
C ASN A 575 -31.40 3.48 -16.85
N SER A 576 -31.75 3.30 -15.57
CA SER A 576 -31.61 4.32 -14.52
C SER A 576 -30.20 4.44 -13.92
N HIS A 577 -29.27 3.55 -14.29
CA HIS A 577 -27.90 3.43 -13.76
C HIS A 577 -26.83 3.52 -14.87
N SER A 578 -27.11 4.23 -15.98
CA SER A 578 -26.13 4.43 -17.07
C SER A 578 -24.80 5.01 -16.60
N ARG A 579 -24.80 5.80 -15.52
CA ARG A 579 -23.58 6.32 -14.89
C ARG A 579 -22.69 5.23 -14.28
N VAL A 580 -23.28 4.22 -13.65
CA VAL A 580 -22.54 3.07 -13.08
C VAL A 580 -21.98 2.19 -14.21
N CYS A 581 -22.72 2.04 -15.31
CA CYS A 581 -22.18 1.40 -16.51
C CYS A 581 -20.96 2.16 -17.08
N GLN A 582 -21.01 3.49 -17.05
CA GLN A 582 -19.95 4.34 -17.60
C GLN A 582 -18.72 4.43 -16.70
N GLU A 583 -18.86 4.22 -15.40
CA GLU A 583 -17.77 4.19 -14.42
C GLU A 583 -17.13 2.79 -14.26
N ASP A 584 -17.79 1.71 -14.72
CA ASP A 584 -17.19 0.37 -14.78
C ASP A 584 -16.18 0.27 -15.94
N PRO A 585 -14.90 -0.06 -15.68
CA PRO A 585 -13.95 -0.34 -16.75
C PRO A 585 -14.33 -1.58 -17.60
N GLU A 586 -15.03 -2.57 -17.05
CA GLU A 586 -15.43 -3.79 -17.75
C GLU A 586 -16.66 -3.61 -18.64
N CYS A 587 -17.38 -2.48 -18.52
CA CYS A 587 -18.63 -2.25 -19.22
C CYS A 587 -18.57 -1.12 -20.27
N ILE A 588 -19.44 -1.26 -21.27
CA ILE A 588 -19.75 -0.23 -22.25
C ILE A 588 -21.26 -0.04 -22.35
N PHE A 589 -21.67 1.16 -22.75
CA PHE A 589 -23.07 1.51 -22.92
C PHE A 589 -23.43 1.59 -24.41
N CYS A 590 -24.40 0.81 -24.89
CA CYS A 590 -24.91 0.92 -26.27
C CYS A 590 -25.95 2.05 -26.35
N ASN A 591 -25.70 3.12 -27.13
CA ASN A 591 -26.55 4.32 -27.08
C ASN A 591 -27.90 4.17 -27.80
N GLN A 592 -27.97 3.36 -28.85
CA GLN A 592 -29.13 3.02 -29.68
C GLN A 592 -29.63 1.61 -29.33
N GLY A 593 -28.93 0.93 -28.42
CA GLY A 593 -29.27 -0.39 -27.91
C GLY A 593 -28.52 -1.54 -28.55
N ARG A 594 -28.87 -2.76 -28.11
CA ARG A 594 -28.29 -3.99 -28.66
C ARG A 594 -29.06 -4.48 -29.88
N VAL A 595 -28.35 -5.20 -30.75
CA VAL A 595 -28.91 -5.87 -31.92
C VAL A 595 -29.96 -6.93 -31.55
N ASP A 596 -29.83 -7.56 -30.37
CA ASP A 596 -30.73 -8.63 -29.89
C ASP A 596 -31.95 -8.14 -29.10
N LYS A 597 -31.85 -7.01 -28.37
CA LYS A 597 -32.93 -6.47 -27.52
C LYS A 597 -33.57 -5.17 -28.01
N GLY A 598 -32.93 -4.44 -28.93
CA GLY A 598 -33.44 -3.21 -29.54
C GLY A 598 -33.52 -1.96 -28.64
N ASN A 599 -33.11 -2.06 -27.37
CA ASN A 599 -33.14 -0.99 -26.37
C ASN A 599 -31.74 -0.68 -25.85
N GLN A 600 -31.52 0.56 -25.40
CA GLN A 600 -30.33 0.97 -24.64
C GLN A 600 -30.03 -0.02 -23.53
N SER A 601 -28.76 -0.37 -23.39
CA SER A 601 -28.33 -1.33 -22.38
C SER A 601 -26.84 -1.23 -22.14
N CYS A 602 -26.46 -1.58 -20.92
CA CYS A 602 -25.08 -1.83 -20.58
C CYS A 602 -24.70 -3.27 -20.89
N ILE A 603 -23.51 -3.47 -21.44
CA ILE A 603 -22.96 -4.79 -21.75
C ILE A 603 -21.48 -4.84 -21.40
N HIS A 604 -20.97 -6.05 -21.22
CA HIS A 604 -19.54 -6.23 -21.07
C HIS A 604 -18.79 -5.73 -22.31
N ARG A 605 -17.66 -5.05 -22.10
CA ARG A 605 -16.83 -4.43 -23.16
C ARG A 605 -16.38 -5.43 -24.22
N THR A 606 -16.14 -6.67 -23.83
CA THR A 606 -15.72 -7.76 -24.74
C THR A 606 -16.84 -8.25 -25.67
N ARG A 607 -18.06 -7.73 -25.51
CA ARG A 607 -19.26 -8.03 -26.31
C ARG A 607 -19.71 -6.83 -27.13
N SER A 608 -18.79 -5.91 -27.45
CA SER A 608 -19.09 -4.67 -28.17
C SER A 608 -19.74 -4.89 -29.53
N GLU A 609 -19.59 -6.07 -30.13
CA GLU A 609 -20.29 -6.51 -31.33
C GLU A 609 -21.82 -6.57 -31.18
N LEU A 610 -22.34 -6.61 -29.95
CA LEU A 610 -23.78 -6.63 -29.68
C LEU A 610 -24.42 -5.25 -29.72
N CYS A 611 -23.64 -4.16 -29.66
CA CYS A 611 -24.18 -2.83 -29.90
C CYS A 611 -24.48 -2.65 -31.40
N VAL A 612 -25.47 -1.81 -31.72
CA VAL A 612 -25.67 -1.37 -33.11
C VAL A 612 -24.36 -0.77 -33.62
N SER A 613 -23.97 -1.12 -34.86
CA SER A 613 -22.62 -0.90 -35.41
C SER A 613 -22.00 0.46 -35.07
N GLY A 614 -20.95 0.45 -34.23
CA GLY A 614 -20.16 1.63 -33.86
C GLY A 614 -20.83 2.56 -32.84
N ASP A 615 -21.96 2.15 -32.26
CA ASP A 615 -22.73 2.98 -31.34
C ASP A 615 -22.62 2.52 -29.89
N PHE A 616 -21.45 2.79 -29.31
CA PHE A 616 -21.19 2.57 -27.91
C PHE A 616 -20.33 3.68 -27.33
N HIS A 617 -20.58 4.02 -26.06
CA HIS A 617 -19.71 4.93 -25.33
C HIS A 617 -18.57 4.16 -24.68
N ASP A 618 -17.36 4.32 -25.23
CA ASP A 618 -16.15 3.74 -24.66
C ASP A 618 -14.92 4.63 -24.90
N SER A 619 -14.57 5.46 -23.91
CA SER A 619 -13.32 6.22 -23.96
C SER A 619 -12.13 5.33 -23.62
N ALA A 620 -11.05 5.47 -24.41
CA ALA A 620 -9.79 4.73 -24.21
C ALA A 620 -9.19 4.96 -22.81
N ASP A 621 -9.43 6.13 -22.22
CA ASP A 621 -8.93 6.50 -20.89
C ASP A 621 -9.55 5.67 -19.75
N ARG A 622 -10.69 4.99 -19.96
CA ARG A 622 -11.34 4.17 -18.91
C ARG A 622 -10.64 2.82 -18.68
N CYS A 623 -10.05 2.27 -19.74
CA CYS A 623 -9.32 1.02 -19.67
C CYS A 623 -8.06 1.11 -20.55
N PRO A 624 -7.04 1.85 -20.08
CA PRO A 624 -5.79 2.06 -20.83
C PRO A 624 -4.97 0.77 -21.01
N GLY A 625 -5.19 -0.21 -20.12
CA GLY A 625 -4.45 -1.46 -20.08
C GLY A 625 -3.07 -1.30 -19.45
N ILE A 626 -2.20 -2.31 -19.63
CA ILE A 626 -0.92 -2.39 -18.92
C ILE A 626 0.17 -1.50 -19.55
N CYS A 627 0.19 -1.32 -20.86
CA CYS A 627 1.31 -0.63 -21.52
C CYS A 627 1.56 0.78 -20.92
N PRO A 628 0.55 1.63 -20.70
CA PRO A 628 0.77 2.99 -20.19
C PRO A 628 1.36 3.07 -18.77
N VAL A 629 1.25 2.00 -17.96
CA VAL A 629 1.82 1.96 -16.60
C VAL A 629 3.24 1.40 -16.54
N LEU A 630 3.80 0.95 -17.67
CA LEU A 630 5.14 0.38 -17.78
C LEU A 630 6.13 1.43 -18.30
N HIS A 631 7.04 1.87 -17.43
CA HIS A 631 7.93 3.02 -17.69
C HIS A 631 9.37 2.67 -18.09
N THR A 632 9.68 1.40 -18.29
CA THR A 632 11.00 0.95 -18.77
C THR A 632 10.84 -0.05 -19.89
N CYS A 633 11.79 -0.10 -20.83
CA CYS A 633 11.75 -1.05 -21.94
C CYS A 633 11.60 -2.49 -21.47
N GLY A 634 12.44 -2.92 -20.53
CA GLY A 634 12.39 -4.29 -20.02
C GLY A 634 11.07 -4.62 -19.33
N ALA A 635 10.48 -3.68 -18.58
CA ALA A 635 9.16 -3.88 -17.99
C ALA A 635 8.08 -3.99 -19.08
N CYS A 636 8.13 -3.11 -20.10
CA CYS A 636 7.23 -3.09 -21.24
C CYS A 636 7.17 -4.43 -21.97
N VAL A 637 8.32 -4.97 -22.37
CA VAL A 637 8.40 -6.21 -23.16
C VAL A 637 8.27 -7.48 -22.33
N SER A 638 8.47 -7.41 -21.01
CA SER A 638 8.31 -8.56 -20.12
C SER A 638 6.87 -8.70 -19.61
N HIS A 639 6.29 -7.62 -19.10
CA HIS A 639 4.92 -7.64 -18.56
C HIS A 639 3.86 -7.43 -19.63
N GLY A 640 4.23 -6.82 -20.77
CA GLY A 640 3.34 -6.51 -21.88
C GLY A 640 3.29 -7.56 -22.99
N LYS A 641 3.58 -8.84 -22.72
CA LYS A 641 3.52 -9.90 -23.74
C LYS A 641 2.10 -10.32 -24.14
N GLY A 642 1.09 -9.82 -23.42
CA GLY A 642 -0.25 -10.38 -23.49
C GLY A 642 -0.35 -11.75 -22.81
N VAL A 643 -1.54 -12.35 -22.83
CA VAL A 643 -1.79 -13.67 -22.25
C VAL A 643 -1.69 -14.72 -23.36
N GLU A 644 -0.69 -15.61 -23.32
CA GLU A 644 -0.76 -16.86 -24.07
C GLU A 644 -1.89 -17.69 -23.45
N GLN A 645 -3.07 -17.70 -24.09
CA GLN A 645 -4.23 -18.44 -23.59
C GLN A 645 -3.89 -19.94 -23.54
N ALA A 646 -3.64 -20.46 -22.34
CA ALA A 646 -3.81 -21.88 -22.09
C ALA A 646 -5.27 -22.22 -22.45
N ALA A 647 -5.47 -23.21 -23.33
CA ALA A 647 -6.77 -23.60 -23.87
C ALA A 647 -7.83 -24.01 -22.80
N GLU A 648 -7.44 -24.08 -21.52
CA GLU A 648 -8.24 -24.49 -20.38
C GLU A 648 -8.91 -23.34 -19.61
N LEU A 649 -8.51 -22.08 -19.82
CA LEU A 649 -9.11 -20.93 -19.13
C LEU A 649 -10.42 -20.52 -19.82
N ARG A 650 -11.57 -20.69 -19.12
CA ARG A 650 -12.86 -20.20 -19.63
C ARG A 650 -12.82 -18.67 -19.77
N PRO A 651 -13.40 -18.11 -20.84
CA PRO A 651 -13.20 -16.71 -21.18
C PRO A 651 -14.12 -15.81 -20.34
N ARG A 652 -13.66 -15.36 -19.17
CA ARG A 652 -13.80 -13.93 -18.87
C ARG A 652 -12.53 -13.27 -19.38
N ARG A 653 -12.63 -12.79 -20.63
CA ARG A 653 -11.50 -12.44 -21.50
C ARG A 653 -10.68 -11.33 -20.89
N THR A 654 -9.52 -11.69 -20.35
CA THR A 654 -8.40 -10.80 -20.06
C THR A 654 -8.09 -9.91 -21.27
N TYR A 655 -7.80 -8.64 -21.02
CA TYR A 655 -7.32 -7.73 -22.07
C TYR A 655 -5.99 -8.24 -22.61
N ILE A 656 -6.03 -8.83 -23.81
CA ILE A 656 -4.82 -9.22 -24.54
C ILE A 656 -4.26 -7.94 -25.15
N GLN A 657 -3.35 -7.30 -24.42
CA GLN A 657 -2.62 -6.14 -24.91
C GLN A 657 -1.15 -6.55 -25.01
N GLU A 658 -0.68 -6.69 -26.23
CA GLU A 658 0.76 -6.78 -26.47
C GLU A 658 1.34 -5.37 -26.56
N CYS A 659 2.47 -5.17 -25.89
CA CYS A 659 3.17 -3.90 -25.83
C CYS A 659 4.47 -3.94 -26.62
N SER A 660 4.84 -2.78 -27.15
CA SER A 660 6.17 -2.49 -27.68
C SER A 660 6.72 -1.24 -27.01
N TRP A 661 8.03 -1.21 -26.84
CA TRP A 661 8.72 -0.05 -26.30
C TRP A 661 9.12 0.90 -27.41
N CYS A 662 8.63 2.12 -27.34
CA CYS A 662 9.13 3.19 -28.16
C CYS A 662 10.42 3.78 -27.56
N VAL A 663 11.57 3.50 -28.18
CA VAL A 663 12.88 3.96 -27.69
C VAL A 663 12.93 5.48 -27.56
N LYS A 664 12.60 6.19 -28.64
CA LYS A 664 12.83 7.65 -28.68
C LYS A 664 11.86 8.42 -27.80
N GLU A 665 10.66 7.90 -27.54
CA GLU A 665 9.73 8.46 -26.55
C GLU A 665 9.92 7.93 -25.13
N ALA A 666 10.73 6.88 -24.97
CA ALA A 666 10.86 6.15 -23.72
C ALA A 666 9.47 5.79 -23.14
N LYS A 667 8.58 5.30 -23.99
CA LYS A 667 7.19 5.03 -23.65
C LYS A 667 6.78 3.66 -24.15
N CYS A 668 6.09 2.92 -23.29
CA CYS A 668 5.48 1.66 -23.66
C CYS A 668 4.12 1.92 -24.35
N GLN A 669 3.90 1.30 -25.50
CA GLN A 669 2.72 1.49 -26.35
C GLN A 669 2.17 0.14 -26.82
N THR A 670 0.95 0.13 -27.36
CA THR A 670 0.35 -1.09 -27.91
C THR A 670 0.97 -1.49 -29.25
N ASN A 671 1.07 -2.80 -29.52
CA ASN A 671 1.58 -3.36 -30.79
C ASN A 671 0.75 -3.00 -32.03
N SER A 672 -0.43 -2.39 -31.87
CA SER A 672 -1.21 -1.82 -32.97
C SER A 672 -0.59 -0.56 -33.59
N ALA A 673 0.51 -0.03 -33.03
CA ALA A 673 1.27 1.06 -33.61
C ALA A 673 2.02 0.57 -34.88
N PRO A 674 1.94 1.28 -36.02
CA PRO A 674 2.52 0.82 -37.29
C PRO A 674 4.03 0.54 -37.16
N GLN A 675 4.48 -0.57 -37.78
CA GLN A 675 5.89 -0.96 -37.82
C GLN A 675 6.75 0.16 -38.45
N GLY A 676 7.82 0.54 -37.75
CA GLY A 676 8.90 1.38 -38.28
C GLY A 676 8.93 2.84 -37.85
N THR A 677 7.94 3.35 -37.11
CA THR A 677 7.99 4.70 -36.53
C THR A 677 7.19 4.77 -35.23
N CYS A 678 7.84 4.95 -34.10
CA CYS A 678 7.25 5.74 -33.04
C CYS A 678 6.92 7.14 -33.58
N LEU A 679 5.63 7.39 -33.74
CA LEU A 679 4.99 8.67 -34.02
C LEU A 679 5.41 9.46 -35.27
N SER A 680 4.44 10.24 -35.75
CA SER A 680 4.58 11.25 -36.81
C SER A 680 5.17 12.54 -36.22
N PRO A 681 5.88 13.39 -37.00
CA PRO A 681 6.39 14.69 -36.54
C PRO A 681 5.37 15.58 -35.81
N VAL A 682 4.07 15.40 -36.08
CA VAL A 682 2.96 16.16 -35.49
C VAL A 682 2.76 15.89 -33.99
N GLN A 683 3.35 14.82 -33.44
CA GLN A 683 3.11 14.38 -32.07
C GLN A 683 4.25 14.76 -31.10
N THR A 684 5.28 15.48 -31.56
CA THR A 684 6.31 16.07 -30.68
C THR A 684 5.85 17.43 -30.13
N GLU A 685 6.39 17.86 -28.98
CA GLU A 685 6.03 19.17 -28.38
C GLU A 685 6.33 20.34 -29.34
N SER A 686 7.40 20.25 -30.12
CA SER A 686 7.75 21.25 -31.13
C SER A 686 7.04 21.09 -32.48
N GLY A 687 6.46 19.93 -32.79
CA GLY A 687 5.96 19.60 -34.13
C GLY A 687 7.07 19.27 -35.14
N LEU A 688 8.32 19.15 -34.69
CA LEU A 688 9.47 18.76 -35.51
C LEU A 688 9.80 17.28 -35.36
N GLN A 689 10.40 16.72 -36.40
CA GLN A 689 11.04 15.42 -36.33
C GLN A 689 12.36 15.56 -35.58
N GLY A 690 12.55 14.77 -34.51
CA GLY A 690 13.75 14.84 -33.67
C GLY A 690 15.06 14.53 -34.40
N TRP A 691 16.17 14.70 -33.67
CA TRP A 691 17.53 14.48 -34.15
C TRP A 691 17.74 13.07 -34.74
N TRP A 692 17.00 12.09 -34.24
CA TRP A 692 17.03 10.70 -34.72
C TRP A 692 16.37 10.49 -36.09
N GLY A 693 15.76 11.51 -36.69
CA GLY A 693 15.14 11.36 -38.00
C GLY A 693 13.84 10.54 -37.95
N GLY A 694 13.61 9.74 -38.98
CA GLY A 694 12.45 8.83 -39.07
C GLY A 694 12.71 7.48 -38.42
N LEU A 695 13.87 7.30 -37.80
CA LEU A 695 14.29 6.04 -37.19
C LEU A 695 13.91 6.07 -35.72
N SER A 696 12.82 5.39 -35.38
CA SER A 696 12.47 5.08 -33.99
C SER A 696 12.11 3.60 -33.91
N ALA A 697 12.89 2.86 -33.12
CA ALA A 697 12.71 1.43 -32.98
C ALA A 697 11.56 1.13 -32.00
N ASN A 698 10.71 0.18 -32.39
CA ASN A 698 9.73 -0.45 -31.51
C ASN A 698 10.33 -1.75 -31.02
N LEU A 699 10.76 -1.79 -29.76
CA LEU A 699 11.41 -2.96 -29.19
C LEU A 699 10.35 -3.90 -28.61
N THR A 700 10.51 -5.20 -28.84
CA THR A 700 9.53 -6.22 -28.43
C THR A 700 10.17 -7.35 -27.62
N THR A 701 11.49 -7.31 -27.42
CA THR A 701 12.24 -8.35 -26.69
C THR A 701 13.19 -7.73 -25.67
N LEU A 702 13.50 -8.48 -24.60
CA LEU A 702 14.46 -8.05 -23.59
C LEU A 702 15.86 -7.82 -24.16
N LEU A 703 16.29 -8.66 -25.12
CA LEU A 703 17.59 -8.51 -25.78
C LEU A 703 17.67 -7.19 -26.58
N GLN A 704 16.60 -6.85 -27.30
CA GLN A 704 16.50 -5.54 -27.97
C GLN A 704 16.55 -4.40 -26.95
N CYS A 705 15.82 -4.50 -25.83
CA CYS A 705 15.91 -3.49 -24.78
C CYS A 705 17.34 -3.29 -24.26
N GLN A 706 18.12 -4.37 -24.13
CA GLN A 706 19.50 -4.29 -23.67
C GLN A 706 20.44 -3.64 -24.68
N LEU A 707 20.20 -3.83 -25.98
CA LEU A 707 21.13 -3.42 -27.05
C LEU A 707 20.72 -2.13 -27.76
N GLU A 708 19.44 -1.79 -27.75
CA GLU A 708 18.84 -0.77 -28.64
C GLU A 708 18.03 0.31 -27.88
N ASP A 709 17.82 0.20 -26.56
CA ASP A 709 17.10 1.21 -25.77
C ASP A 709 17.99 2.43 -25.46
N LEU A 710 18.13 3.30 -26.46
CA LEU A 710 18.89 4.55 -26.39
C LEU A 710 17.92 5.76 -26.44
N PRO A 711 17.25 6.09 -25.32
CA PRO A 711 16.19 7.10 -25.29
C PRO A 711 16.73 8.50 -25.52
N ALA A 712 15.90 9.43 -25.98
CA ALA A 712 16.30 10.83 -26.19
C ALA A 712 16.29 11.64 -24.89
N GLY A 713 17.20 12.61 -24.75
CA GLY A 713 17.36 13.44 -23.55
C GLY A 713 18.81 13.78 -23.23
N LEU A 714 19.06 14.37 -22.06
CA LEU A 714 20.41 14.59 -21.52
C LEU A 714 20.62 13.70 -20.29
N HIS A 715 21.85 13.22 -20.09
CA HIS A 715 22.20 12.56 -18.82
C HIS A 715 22.18 13.57 -17.70
N LEU A 716 21.48 13.26 -16.60
CA LEU A 716 21.58 13.94 -15.32
C LEU A 716 22.30 13.02 -14.35
N ILE A 717 23.51 13.41 -13.98
CA ILE A 717 24.38 12.69 -13.06
C ILE A 717 24.46 13.48 -11.77
N LYS A 718 24.14 12.88 -10.62
CA LYS A 718 24.18 13.54 -9.32
C LYS A 718 25.25 12.92 -8.42
N TYR A 719 25.85 13.77 -7.60
CA TYR A 719 26.87 13.40 -6.63
C TYR A 719 26.62 14.04 -5.27
N ARG A 720 26.92 13.30 -4.22
CA ARG A 720 27.05 13.76 -2.83
C ARG A 720 28.51 14.13 -2.57
N ASP A 721 28.73 15.07 -1.67
CA ASP A 721 30.09 15.42 -1.24
C ASP A 721 30.69 14.34 -0.31
N PRO A 722 31.96 13.93 -0.50
CA PRO A 722 32.87 14.33 -1.57
C PRO A 722 32.50 13.74 -2.92
N GLN A 723 32.46 14.58 -3.97
CA GLN A 723 32.14 14.13 -5.33
C GLN A 723 33.11 13.04 -5.81
N ASN A 724 32.56 11.90 -6.25
CA ASN A 724 33.32 10.82 -6.85
C ASN A 724 32.82 10.54 -8.27
N SER A 725 33.53 11.01 -9.29
CA SER A 725 33.16 10.81 -10.70
C SER A 725 33.16 9.33 -11.12
N SER A 726 33.90 8.47 -10.41
CA SER A 726 33.90 7.03 -10.67
C SER A 726 32.72 6.31 -10.01
N PHE A 727 32.03 6.93 -9.05
CA PHE A 727 30.89 6.37 -8.32
C PHE A 727 29.76 7.41 -8.22
N PRO A 728 29.01 7.65 -9.31
CA PRO A 728 27.84 8.49 -9.26
C PRO A 728 26.81 7.99 -8.23
N ASP A 729 26.10 8.90 -7.58
CA ASP A 729 25.03 8.54 -6.64
C ASP A 729 23.70 8.27 -7.36
N GLU A 730 23.47 8.95 -8.50
CA GLU A 730 22.26 8.79 -9.31
C GLU A 730 22.57 9.16 -10.78
N VAL A 731 22.03 8.37 -11.71
CA VAL A 731 22.07 8.64 -13.15
C VAL A 731 20.69 8.46 -13.74
N SER A 732 20.25 9.44 -14.53
CA SER A 732 18.95 9.43 -15.21
C SER A 732 19.02 10.19 -16.53
N ILE A 733 18.04 10.00 -17.41
CA ILE A 733 17.93 10.76 -18.66
C ILE A 733 16.76 11.75 -18.53
N ILE A 734 17.06 13.05 -18.61
CA ILE A 734 16.06 14.11 -18.59
C ILE A 734 15.62 14.46 -20.02
N ARG A 735 14.31 14.35 -20.26
CA ARG A 735 13.70 14.56 -21.59
C ARG A 735 13.29 16.01 -21.84
N LYS A 736 13.28 16.83 -20.80
CA LYS A 736 12.95 18.25 -20.84
C LYS A 736 13.93 18.98 -19.94
N THR A 737 14.50 20.08 -20.41
CA THR A 737 15.57 20.81 -19.70
C THR A 737 15.08 21.68 -18.53
N GLN A 738 14.07 21.20 -17.82
CA GLN A 738 13.61 21.74 -16.54
C GLN A 738 13.84 20.67 -15.47
N GLY A 739 14.46 21.07 -14.38
CA GLY A 739 14.71 20.17 -13.26
C GLY A 739 14.74 20.92 -11.94
N THR A 740 14.35 20.21 -10.89
CA THR A 740 14.70 20.57 -9.52
C THR A 740 15.87 19.69 -9.11
N THR A 741 16.97 20.32 -8.71
CA THR A 741 18.08 19.61 -8.06
C THR A 741 18.05 20.01 -6.61
N GLY A 742 17.80 19.03 -5.76
CA GLY A 742 17.78 19.22 -4.33
C GLY A 742 17.87 17.87 -3.68
N TYR A 743 18.52 17.81 -2.53
CA TYR A 743 18.52 16.62 -1.71
C TYR A 743 17.64 16.89 -0.51
N THR A 744 16.59 16.09 -0.35
CA THR A 744 15.75 16.14 0.84
C THR A 744 16.55 15.57 2.00
N ALA A 745 17.18 16.45 2.78
CA ALA A 745 17.87 16.03 3.99
C ALA A 745 16.84 15.62 5.04
N THR A 746 16.87 14.36 5.45
CA THR A 746 16.32 13.96 6.75
C THR A 746 17.02 14.79 7.84
N LYS A 747 16.25 15.34 8.77
CA LYS A 747 16.55 16.41 9.75
C LYS A 747 17.89 16.36 10.54
N LEU A 748 18.77 15.38 10.37
CA LEU A 748 19.81 15.02 11.34
C LEU A 748 21.24 14.92 10.83
N ILE A 749 21.57 15.33 9.60
CA ILE A 749 22.98 15.34 9.18
C ILE A 749 23.63 16.69 9.51
N GLU A 750 24.61 16.64 10.42
CA GLU A 750 25.25 17.75 11.14
C GLU A 750 26.37 18.50 10.36
N SER A 751 26.69 18.11 9.12
CA SER A 751 27.73 18.79 8.32
C SER A 751 27.17 19.49 7.06
N ALA A 752 27.81 20.60 6.68
CA ALA A 752 27.56 21.25 5.39
C ALA A 752 28.07 20.34 4.27
N PHE A 753 27.15 19.83 3.43
CA PHE A 753 27.50 19.10 2.20
C PHE A 753 27.31 20.02 1.00
N ILE A 754 28.17 19.86 0.00
CA ILE A 754 27.98 20.41 -1.33
C ILE A 754 27.32 19.34 -2.17
N TYR A 755 26.19 19.67 -2.80
CA TYR A 755 25.56 18.77 -3.74
C TYR A 755 25.93 19.20 -5.14
N SER A 756 26.46 18.29 -5.95
CA SER A 756 26.78 18.60 -7.33
C SER A 756 25.99 17.74 -8.31
N SER A 757 25.65 18.33 -9.45
CA SER A 757 25.04 17.60 -10.55
C SER A 757 25.63 18.05 -11.88
N LYS A 758 25.59 17.15 -12.86
CA LYS A 758 26.05 17.40 -14.23
C LYS A 758 24.96 16.98 -15.21
N PHE A 759 24.57 17.90 -16.09
CA PHE A 759 23.83 17.56 -17.29
C PHE A 759 24.81 17.41 -18.45
N LEU A 760 24.72 16.30 -19.18
CA LEU A 760 25.69 15.90 -20.19
C LEU A 760 25.00 15.34 -21.45
N GLY A 761 25.43 15.77 -22.62
CA GLY A 761 24.93 15.27 -23.91
C GLY A 761 25.13 16.25 -25.04
N TYR A 762 24.23 16.26 -26.02
CA TYR A 762 24.30 17.14 -27.18
C TYR A 762 22.97 17.84 -27.46
N ILE A 763 23.04 19.09 -27.95
CA ILE A 763 21.89 19.86 -28.44
C ILE A 763 21.93 19.90 -29.96
N HIS A 764 20.79 19.57 -30.59
CA HIS A 764 20.55 19.69 -32.02
C HIS A 764 19.62 20.86 -32.31
N PRO A 765 20.03 21.89 -33.09
CA PRO A 765 19.13 22.99 -33.44
C PRO A 765 18.02 22.66 -34.45
N LEU A 766 18.21 21.63 -35.30
CA LEU A 766 17.21 21.11 -36.25
C LEU A 766 16.54 22.14 -37.19
N ASN A 767 17.32 23.05 -37.79
CA ASN A 767 16.84 24.14 -38.65
C ASN A 767 15.86 25.09 -37.95
N THR A 768 15.83 25.14 -36.61
CA THR A 768 14.92 26.04 -35.90
C THR A 768 15.25 27.49 -36.19
N SER A 769 14.22 28.31 -36.44
CA SER A 769 14.36 29.76 -36.46
C SER A 769 14.17 30.33 -35.05
N ALA A 770 14.89 31.40 -34.74
CA ALA A 770 14.70 32.12 -33.49
C ALA A 770 13.50 33.07 -33.59
N PHE A 771 12.94 33.43 -32.44
CA PHE A 771 11.92 34.46 -32.33
C PHE A 771 12.39 35.80 -32.95
N ASN A 772 11.55 36.41 -33.80
CA ASN A 772 11.80 37.72 -34.44
C ASN A 772 13.11 37.86 -35.26
N GLY A 773 13.68 36.75 -35.77
CA GLY A 773 14.88 36.81 -36.61
C GLY A 773 16.18 37.14 -35.87
N GLU A 774 16.19 37.02 -34.54
CA GLU A 774 17.41 37.04 -33.73
C GLU A 774 18.29 35.79 -34.00
N ASN A 775 19.51 35.78 -33.46
CA ASN A 775 20.31 34.56 -33.46
C ASN A 775 19.78 33.58 -32.40
N LEU A 776 19.80 32.29 -32.72
CA LEU A 776 19.46 31.24 -31.77
C LEU A 776 20.45 31.26 -30.59
N THR A 777 19.91 31.25 -29.37
CA THR A 777 20.68 31.38 -28.13
C THR A 777 20.09 30.57 -26.99
N LEU A 778 20.85 30.40 -25.91
CA LEU A 778 20.46 29.68 -24.70
C LEU A 778 20.23 30.66 -23.54
N PHE A 779 19.35 30.26 -22.63
CA PHE A 779 19.04 30.96 -21.39
C PHE A 779 19.10 29.98 -20.23
N LEU A 780 19.94 30.25 -19.25
CA LEU A 780 20.01 29.48 -18.02
C LEU A 780 19.25 30.23 -16.92
N GLY A 781 18.18 29.61 -16.43
CA GLY A 781 17.43 30.02 -15.26
C GLY A 781 17.86 29.23 -14.04
N LEU A 782 18.09 29.92 -12.93
CA LEU A 782 18.66 29.33 -11.71
C LEU A 782 18.08 29.96 -10.45
N LYS A 783 17.85 29.14 -9.44
CA LYS A 783 17.51 29.53 -8.06
C LYS A 783 18.29 28.64 -7.10
N SER A 784 18.93 29.24 -6.09
CA SER A 784 19.54 28.54 -4.93
C SER A 784 20.61 27.50 -5.27
N ALA A 785 21.35 27.70 -6.36
CA ALA A 785 22.55 26.94 -6.71
C ALA A 785 23.52 27.83 -7.51
N ARG A 786 24.79 27.43 -7.59
CA ARG A 786 25.80 27.91 -8.55
C ARG A 786 25.74 27.03 -9.79
N ALA A 787 25.89 27.61 -10.98
CA ALA A 787 25.92 26.85 -12.21
C ALA A 787 26.96 27.37 -13.20
N VAL A 788 27.57 26.45 -13.93
CA VAL A 788 28.49 26.71 -15.04
C VAL A 788 28.00 25.94 -16.25
N LEU A 789 27.66 26.66 -17.31
CA LEU A 789 27.26 26.08 -18.58
C LEU A 789 28.39 26.22 -19.59
N ASN A 790 28.79 25.08 -20.12
CA ASN A 790 29.76 24.97 -21.17
C ASN A 790 29.11 24.39 -22.44
N LEU A 791 29.55 24.87 -23.60
CA LEU A 791 29.03 24.50 -24.90
C LEU A 791 30.16 24.48 -25.95
N SER A 792 30.30 23.38 -26.69
CA SER A 792 31.29 23.26 -27.77
C SER A 792 30.93 24.11 -28.99
N LEU A 793 31.87 24.28 -29.93
CA LEU A 793 31.65 24.95 -31.22
C LEU A 793 31.11 24.03 -32.32
N ASP A 794 31.21 22.72 -32.13
CA ASP A 794 30.81 21.64 -33.03
C ASP A 794 30.43 20.39 -32.20
N ASP A 795 30.48 19.21 -32.79
CA ASP A 795 30.21 17.94 -32.12
C ASP A 795 31.36 17.45 -31.21
N SER A 796 32.51 18.13 -31.20
CA SER A 796 33.68 17.73 -30.42
C SER A 796 33.71 18.35 -29.01
N GLU A 797 33.96 17.49 -28.02
CA GLU A 797 34.21 17.90 -26.63
C GLU A 797 35.44 18.81 -26.49
N SER A 798 36.43 18.66 -27.38
CA SER A 798 37.70 19.40 -27.27
C SER A 798 37.58 20.91 -27.50
N LEU A 799 36.46 21.36 -28.07
CA LEU A 799 36.18 22.77 -28.37
C LEU A 799 35.17 23.40 -27.39
N GLU A 800 35.00 22.80 -26.22
CA GLU A 800 34.13 23.30 -25.14
C GLU A 800 34.60 24.67 -24.60
N GLU A 801 33.69 25.64 -24.54
CA GLU A 801 33.92 26.91 -23.86
C GLU A 801 32.79 27.25 -22.88
N THR A 802 33.11 28.00 -21.82
CA THR A 802 32.12 28.48 -20.86
C THR A 802 31.32 29.64 -21.47
N VAL A 803 30.00 29.43 -21.60
CA VAL A 803 29.07 30.39 -22.19
C VAL A 803 28.18 31.09 -21.16
N ILE A 804 28.00 30.50 -19.97
CA ILE A 804 27.31 31.12 -18.82
C ILE A 804 28.01 30.72 -17.51
N VAL A 805 28.15 31.69 -16.61
CA VAL A 805 28.45 31.45 -15.18
C VAL A 805 27.41 32.17 -14.35
N MET A 806 26.72 31.44 -13.48
CA MET A 806 25.74 32.01 -12.54
C MET A 806 26.15 31.71 -11.12
N ALA A 807 26.26 32.77 -10.31
CA ALA A 807 26.46 32.66 -8.87
C ALA A 807 25.15 32.26 -8.17
N GLU A 808 25.28 31.71 -6.97
CA GLU A 808 24.14 31.33 -6.14
C GLU A 808 23.30 32.55 -5.75
N ALA A 809 21.99 32.50 -6.03
CA ALA A 809 21.04 33.56 -5.71
C ALA A 809 19.73 32.98 -5.13
N PRO A 810 19.13 33.60 -4.10
CA PRO A 810 17.94 33.07 -3.42
C PRO A 810 16.64 33.23 -4.23
N LYS A 811 16.65 34.12 -5.23
CA LYS A 811 15.53 34.35 -6.16
C LYS A 811 15.90 33.80 -7.53
N PHE A 812 14.89 33.31 -8.24
CA PHE A 812 15.05 32.85 -9.61
C PHE A 812 15.55 34.00 -10.49
N ASN A 813 16.63 33.76 -11.23
CA ASN A 813 17.21 34.66 -12.21
C ASN A 813 17.49 33.89 -13.50
N SER A 814 17.46 34.56 -14.67
CA SER A 814 17.77 33.98 -15.97
C SER A 814 18.89 34.78 -16.64
N THR A 815 19.89 34.10 -17.19
CA THR A 815 21.03 34.70 -17.90
C THR A 815 21.14 34.12 -19.31
N GLN A 816 21.40 35.00 -20.29
CA GLN A 816 21.59 34.61 -21.69
C GLN A 816 23.02 34.15 -21.95
N ALA A 817 23.19 33.12 -22.79
CA ALA A 817 24.49 32.59 -23.19
C ALA A 817 25.21 33.54 -24.15
N SER A 818 26.53 33.64 -23.99
CA SER A 818 27.40 34.38 -24.90
C SER A 818 28.76 33.70 -25.04
N ARG A 819 29.30 33.69 -26.27
CA ARG A 819 30.63 33.16 -26.55
C ARG A 819 31.68 34.26 -26.39
N LYS A 820 32.87 33.92 -25.86
CA LYS A 820 33.97 34.90 -25.69
C LYS A 820 34.48 35.44 -27.03
N SER A 821 34.38 34.63 -28.07
CA SER A 821 34.74 34.98 -29.46
C SER A 821 33.77 35.97 -30.12
N GLY A 822 32.58 36.21 -29.53
CA GLY A 822 31.51 37.01 -30.15
C GLY A 822 30.73 36.27 -31.24
N LEU A 823 31.05 35.01 -31.52
CA LEU A 823 30.27 34.15 -32.41
C LEU A 823 28.86 33.90 -31.84
N ALA A 824 27.93 33.57 -32.73
CA ALA A 824 26.61 33.10 -32.32
C ALA A 824 26.73 31.85 -31.41
N VAL A 825 25.83 31.70 -30.44
CA VAL A 825 25.82 30.55 -29.53
C VAL A 825 25.69 29.25 -30.33
N PHE A 826 24.87 29.25 -31.39
CA PHE A 826 24.82 28.19 -32.39
C PHE A 826 25.26 28.75 -33.76
N PRO A 827 26.54 28.60 -34.15
CA PRO A 827 27.04 29.11 -35.43
C PRO A 827 26.36 28.48 -36.65
N VAL A 828 25.95 27.21 -36.55
CA VAL A 828 25.27 26.45 -37.60
C VAL A 828 24.04 25.79 -36.99
N VAL A 829 22.87 26.06 -37.57
CA VAL A 829 21.59 25.53 -37.06
C VAL A 829 21.06 24.37 -37.89
N ASP A 830 21.81 23.93 -38.89
CA ASP A 830 21.37 22.87 -39.81
C ASP A 830 21.18 21.53 -39.09
N ARG A 831 20.20 20.73 -39.51
CA ARG A 831 19.81 19.45 -38.90
C ARG A 831 20.95 18.47 -38.58
N GLY A 832 22.01 18.47 -39.39
CA GLY A 832 23.15 17.57 -39.21
C GLY A 832 24.15 18.00 -38.15
N HIS A 833 23.98 19.17 -37.52
CA HIS A 833 24.92 19.71 -36.54
C HIS A 833 24.40 19.51 -35.11
N LYS A 834 25.33 19.13 -34.23
CA LYS A 834 25.10 18.98 -32.80
C LYS A 834 26.18 19.67 -32.00
N TYR A 835 25.84 20.08 -30.79
CA TYR A 835 26.72 20.80 -29.89
C TYR A 835 26.79 20.08 -28.55
N PHE A 836 27.99 19.66 -28.16
CA PHE A 836 28.22 19.08 -26.84
C PHE A 836 27.93 20.11 -25.76
N ILE A 837 27.13 19.70 -24.78
CA ILE A 837 26.71 20.50 -23.64
C ILE A 837 27.13 19.84 -22.34
N GLN A 838 27.68 20.66 -21.45
CA GLN A 838 27.95 20.28 -20.07
C GLN A 838 27.47 21.40 -19.14
N LEU A 839 26.43 21.11 -18.34
CA LEU A 839 25.94 22.01 -17.31
C LEU A 839 26.27 21.43 -15.94
N ALA A 840 27.25 22.01 -15.26
CA ALA A 840 27.60 21.66 -13.90
C ALA A 840 26.88 22.58 -12.93
N THR A 841 26.25 22.01 -11.89
CA THR A 841 25.64 22.79 -10.81
C THR A 841 26.14 22.34 -9.46
N GLU A 842 26.22 23.28 -8.53
CA GLU A 842 26.63 23.07 -7.15
C GLU A 842 25.69 23.82 -6.22
N GLN A 843 25.20 23.14 -5.20
CA GLN A 843 24.35 23.73 -4.18
C GLN A 843 25.04 23.62 -2.82
N SER A 844 25.20 24.75 -2.14
CA SER A 844 25.70 24.80 -0.77
C SER A 844 24.54 24.74 0.23
N ARG A 845 24.66 23.94 1.29
CA ARG A 845 23.67 23.95 2.38
C ARG A 845 23.97 25.11 3.34
N PRO A 846 22.99 25.97 3.68
CA PRO A 846 23.17 26.92 4.77
C PRO A 846 23.32 26.19 6.12
N PRO A 847 24.09 26.73 7.08
CA PRO A 847 24.28 26.11 8.40
C PRO A 847 22.95 25.88 9.13
N PRO A 848 22.86 24.85 10.01
CA PRO A 848 21.60 24.45 10.63
C PRO A 848 20.98 25.58 11.48
N GLY A 849 19.69 25.83 11.24
CA GLY A 849 18.83 26.73 12.03
C GLY A 849 17.52 26.05 12.42
N PRO A 850 16.78 26.57 13.42
CA PRO A 850 15.63 25.88 14.03
C PRO A 850 14.43 25.64 13.10
N GLN A 851 14.41 26.21 11.89
CA GLN A 851 13.42 25.92 10.84
C GLN A 851 14.04 26.07 9.43
N THR A 852 14.88 25.12 9.02
CA THR A 852 15.33 25.09 7.61
C THR A 852 14.40 24.21 6.80
N SER A 853 13.47 24.82 6.05
CA SER A 853 12.78 24.14 4.94
C SER A 853 13.81 23.62 3.93
N PRO A 854 13.52 22.51 3.22
CA PRO A 854 14.40 22.07 2.14
C PRO A 854 14.55 23.21 1.12
N VAL A 855 15.79 23.59 0.84
CA VAL A 855 16.10 24.57 -0.21
C VAL A 855 16.26 23.77 -1.49
N GLU A 856 15.18 23.65 -2.27
CA GLU A 856 15.28 23.07 -3.61
C GLU A 856 15.92 24.08 -4.57
N ALA A 857 16.98 23.67 -5.27
CA ALA A 857 17.48 24.45 -6.38
C ALA A 857 16.64 24.15 -7.63
N THR A 858 16.26 25.20 -8.34
CA THR A 858 15.51 25.07 -9.59
C THR A 858 16.42 25.48 -10.72
N ILE A 859 16.52 24.63 -11.74
CA ILE A 859 17.34 24.85 -12.92
C ILE A 859 16.44 24.71 -14.15
N THR A 860 16.52 25.69 -15.03
CA THR A 860 15.85 25.64 -16.34
C THR A 860 16.85 26.04 -17.41
N LEU A 861 17.11 25.18 -18.38
CA LEU A 861 17.83 25.57 -19.59
C LEU A 861 16.79 25.76 -20.69
N GLY A 862 16.67 26.97 -21.21
CA GLY A 862 15.77 27.30 -22.32
C GLY A 862 16.50 27.92 -23.49
N TRP A 863 15.76 28.16 -24.56
CA TRP A 863 16.25 28.80 -25.78
C TRP A 863 15.16 29.67 -26.42
N ASN A 864 15.52 30.49 -27.41
CA ASN A 864 14.58 31.30 -28.20
C ASN A 864 14.16 30.63 -29.54
N GLY A 865 14.39 29.33 -29.70
CA GLY A 865 13.95 28.55 -30.87
C GLY A 865 12.60 27.87 -30.67
N GLY A 866 11.81 27.71 -31.74
CA GLY A 866 10.57 26.92 -31.73
C GLY A 866 9.54 27.33 -32.79
N LEU A 867 8.62 26.42 -33.14
CA LEU A 867 7.59 26.65 -34.17
C LEU A 867 6.37 27.46 -33.67
N HIS A 868 6.05 27.40 -32.36
CA HIS A 868 4.92 28.12 -31.76
C HIS A 868 5.40 29.36 -30.99
N GLN A 869 5.40 30.52 -31.66
CA GLN A 869 5.96 31.81 -31.24
C GLN A 869 5.14 32.58 -30.17
N SER A 870 4.74 31.93 -29.07
CA SER A 870 3.95 32.59 -28.01
C SER A 870 4.79 33.16 -26.86
N SER A 871 6.08 32.82 -26.77
CA SER A 871 6.97 33.21 -25.67
C SER A 871 8.38 33.57 -26.17
N LYS A 872 9.13 34.34 -25.37
CA LYS A 872 10.54 34.70 -25.67
C LYS A 872 11.56 33.62 -25.26
N GLN A 873 11.15 32.62 -24.46
CA GLN A 873 12.03 31.56 -23.93
C GLN A 873 11.23 30.27 -23.75
N HIS A 874 11.65 29.20 -24.41
CA HIS A 874 11.05 27.87 -24.33
C HIS A 874 12.04 26.87 -23.71
N LEU A 875 11.54 25.87 -22.98
CA LEU A 875 12.35 24.74 -22.56
C LEU A 875 12.74 23.90 -23.78
N ILE A 876 13.89 23.26 -23.72
CA ILE A 876 14.37 22.35 -24.75
C ILE A 876 13.82 20.96 -24.44
N THR A 877 13.19 20.35 -25.43
CA THR A 877 12.50 19.08 -25.35
C THR A 877 13.29 17.98 -26.07
N ALA A 878 12.97 16.72 -25.80
CA ALA A 878 13.77 15.55 -26.15
C ALA A 878 14.15 15.47 -27.64
N GLU A 879 13.32 15.99 -28.54
CA GLU A 879 13.60 16.06 -29.98
C GLU A 879 14.92 16.75 -30.32
N PHE A 880 15.39 17.69 -29.49
CA PHE A 880 16.64 18.42 -29.67
C PHE A 880 17.78 17.88 -28.80
N LEU A 881 17.54 16.87 -27.97
CA LEU A 881 18.47 16.41 -26.94
C LEU A 881 18.95 14.99 -27.23
N GLU A 882 20.23 14.85 -27.50
CA GLU A 882 20.90 13.56 -27.66
C GLU A 882 21.70 13.24 -26.39
N PRO A 883 21.55 12.04 -25.81
CA PRO A 883 22.35 11.66 -24.65
C PRO A 883 23.84 11.58 -24.98
N TYR A 884 24.66 11.70 -23.95
CA TYR A 884 26.09 11.51 -24.04
C TYR A 884 26.48 10.11 -24.53
N SER A 885 27.45 10.04 -25.46
CA SER A 885 28.00 8.79 -25.97
C SER A 885 29.46 8.96 -26.39
N ASN A 886 30.39 8.21 -25.78
CA ASN A 886 31.84 8.30 -26.06
C ASN A 886 32.51 6.92 -26.23
N GLY A 887 31.78 5.82 -26.02
CA GLY A 887 32.09 4.51 -26.62
C GLY A 887 33.12 3.65 -25.88
N ASN A 888 33.48 3.99 -24.64
CA ASN A 888 34.38 3.18 -23.82
C ASN A 888 33.75 2.75 -22.49
N CYS A 889 33.05 1.61 -22.52
CA CYS A 889 32.38 1.06 -21.34
C CYS A 889 33.32 0.26 -20.43
N SER A 890 34.43 -0.22 -20.99
CA SER A 890 35.43 -1.02 -20.29
C SER A 890 36.15 -0.26 -19.18
N SER A 891 36.07 1.08 -19.16
CA SER A 891 36.67 1.94 -18.15
C SER A 891 35.79 2.16 -16.90
N SER A 892 34.55 1.69 -16.91
CA SER A 892 33.60 1.91 -15.81
C SER A 892 33.74 0.83 -14.72
N TYR A 893 33.85 1.26 -13.45
CA TYR A 893 34.07 0.35 -12.31
C TYR A 893 32.78 -0.10 -11.61
N ASN A 894 31.64 0.50 -11.95
CA ASN A 894 30.32 0.13 -11.44
C ASN A 894 29.22 0.52 -12.44
N CYS A 895 28.02 0.05 -12.17
CA CYS A 895 26.89 0.23 -13.07
C CYS A 895 26.48 1.70 -13.28
N LEU A 896 26.42 2.51 -12.23
CA LEU A 896 25.99 3.91 -12.37
C LEU A 896 26.99 4.71 -13.19
N ALA A 897 28.29 4.47 -13.03
CA ALA A 897 29.31 5.07 -13.90
C ALA A 897 29.14 4.60 -15.36
N CYS A 898 28.86 3.31 -15.58
CA CYS A 898 28.55 2.74 -16.88
C CYS A 898 27.39 3.48 -17.55
N LEU A 899 26.28 3.64 -16.83
CA LEU A 899 25.05 4.29 -17.32
C LEU A 899 25.19 5.79 -17.61
N SER A 900 26.30 6.43 -17.24
CA SER A 900 26.57 7.83 -17.61
C SER A 900 26.96 8.02 -19.08
N ASP A 901 27.21 6.92 -19.81
CA ASP A 901 27.41 6.87 -21.26
C ASP A 901 26.35 5.94 -21.87
N THR A 902 25.55 6.46 -22.80
CA THR A 902 24.44 5.73 -23.43
C THR A 902 24.90 4.51 -24.23
N LEU A 903 26.13 4.48 -24.75
CA LEU A 903 26.67 3.30 -25.45
C LEU A 903 26.92 2.14 -24.51
N CYS A 904 26.97 2.40 -23.21
CA CYS A 904 27.21 1.36 -22.23
C CYS A 904 25.96 0.62 -21.78
N SER A 905 24.78 1.15 -22.14
CA SER A 905 23.42 0.56 -22.23
C SER A 905 22.91 -0.38 -21.13
N TRP A 906 23.75 -1.08 -20.37
CA TRP A 906 23.38 -2.04 -19.34
C TRP A 906 24.52 -2.36 -18.36
N CYS A 907 24.15 -2.89 -17.18
CA CYS A 907 25.08 -3.51 -16.25
C CYS A 907 24.40 -4.66 -15.50
N GLU A 908 25.11 -5.79 -15.36
CA GLU A 908 24.74 -6.91 -14.47
C GLU A 908 25.02 -6.62 -13.00
#